data_AF-A0A842B2C8-F1
#
_entry.id   AF-A0A842B2C8-F1
#
_cell.length_a   1.000
_cell.length_b   1.000
_cell.length_c   1.000
_cell.angle_alpha   90.00
_cell.angle_beta   90.00
_cell.angle_gamma   90.00
#
_symmetry.space_group_name_H-M   'P 1'
#
loop_
_entity.id
_entity.type
_entity.pdbx_description
1 polymer ?
#
loop_
_entity_poly.entity_id
_entity_poly.type
_entity_poly.pdbx_seq_one_letter_code
_entity_poly.pdbx_strand_id
1 'polypeptide(L)'
;MLKKLILFISIILLPFATGLATIAQASEEKTFEEQFPDPILAGKIATICQKKVTDTISQKQLDSIGSLIIKNENLRSIAGIERLTNITGIQITNTSLEDLTPLAALNKLKDLNIPYNKIKSIKGIGKLPVLKNLYLQGNQITDIQSLENASMRNLNVYDNQLTSLAGIEKLSGLTQLDAGKNQIKDTSPLKRLTSLTILRLNSNQITDIAPIQSLVNLTRLELFGIKLVSFRELASYSNLEFLDVTETDMDNLTYVSSLKKLSYLKANRNKLSDVKAVQDLTALKYLNVAENSISDVTPMQYLTELEELNISYNAFSDISSLGKLTLINNFYAQGQSIVLPDGVKDEPTAITMKDRQGVAVEFYATSYFDYDIATSTLTFDTNGKHTVQFQNDALDFSGVIQQTIANKGLTTQLSILDNFRLGDKYITGVYTNPEIVKMTVNINGQIYYGGDVKSNRVKYYVYDRNLKKQDNVTIQFYDKADKLLESYTLKIEDKMTTPTKWKNSDVTFFGDSITLGLRANVAFPTLVQKNLMLPSIQNLGVSGASLAQSSGQLYLMDKINSTNYDAITDVVLFAGTNDFAYNIPLGTPQSTDVKTFYGALNASVQKWKASNTNVYFVGPMWRARFSGTDMRNSDQYPNDKGIYLSAYNEAMRDVAKRNNIPFLDLYAEKDMYKGTLEDGLHPNNTGQYYLADRVSELLGR
;
A
#
# COMPACT_ATOMS: atom_id res chain seq x y z
N MET A 1 15.76 36.29 82.24
CA MET A 1 15.22 34.95 82.58
C MET A 1 16.31 33.94 82.23
N LEU A 2 17.04 33.45 83.23
CA LEU A 2 16.88 32.10 83.82
C LEU A 2 17.30 31.01 82.80
N LYS A 3 18.31 30.15 82.97
CA LYS A 3 19.28 29.80 84.04
C LYS A 3 20.31 28.88 83.31
N LYS A 4 21.64 29.14 83.42
CA LYS A 4 22.62 28.38 84.24
C LYS A 4 22.99 26.98 83.66
N LEU A 5 24.24 26.49 83.58
CA LEU A 5 25.51 26.90 84.21
C LEU A 5 26.62 25.84 83.98
N ILE A 6 27.88 26.30 83.91
CA ILE A 6 29.21 25.71 84.26
C ILE A 6 29.92 24.74 83.27
N LEU A 7 31.12 25.07 82.70
CA LEU A 7 32.52 25.24 83.26
C LEU A 7 33.26 23.87 83.35
N PHE A 8 34.57 23.67 83.13
CA PHE A 8 35.79 24.50 83.03
C PHE A 8 36.98 23.55 82.63
N ILE A 9 37.94 23.92 81.76
CA ILE A 9 39.42 24.13 81.98
C ILE A 9 40.17 23.34 80.88
N SER A 10 40.80 23.98 79.89
CA SER A 10 42.14 24.61 79.81
C SER A 10 43.21 23.72 79.17
N ILE A 11 43.57 24.15 77.95
CA ILE A 11 44.84 24.12 77.20
C ILE A 11 46.09 23.63 77.97
N ILE A 12 46.87 22.71 77.35
CA ILE A 12 48.26 22.91 76.86
C ILE A 12 48.93 21.55 76.52
N LEU A 13 49.76 21.58 75.46
CA LEU A 13 50.83 20.65 75.02
C LEU A 13 50.50 19.49 74.06
N LEU A 14 50.90 19.68 72.79
CA LEU A 14 51.47 18.62 71.94
C LEU A 14 52.83 18.19 72.53
N PRO A 15 53.20 16.90 72.45
CA PRO A 15 54.19 16.54 71.45
C PRO A 15 53.93 15.21 70.71
N PHE A 16 54.67 15.12 69.61
CA PHE A 16 54.95 14.04 68.66
C PHE A 16 55.02 12.59 69.19
N ALA A 17 54.60 11.68 68.29
CA ALA A 17 55.15 10.33 68.01
C ALA A 17 54.95 9.26 69.11
N THR A 18 54.65 7.98 68.86
CA THR A 18 54.81 7.05 67.74
C THR A 18 53.82 5.91 67.92
N GLY A 19 53.31 5.32 66.83
CA GLY A 19 52.82 3.94 66.83
C GLY A 19 51.31 3.75 67.02
N LEU A 20 50.50 4.24 66.08
CA LEU A 20 49.22 3.59 65.80
C LEU A 20 49.51 2.38 64.91
N ALA A 21 49.65 1.21 65.55
CA ALA A 21 49.39 -0.05 64.87
C ALA A 21 47.94 0.03 64.36
N THR A 22 47.76 0.17 63.06
CA THR A 22 46.50 -0.16 62.42
C THR A 22 46.25 -1.64 62.67
N ILE A 23 45.40 -1.94 63.65
CA ILE A 23 44.77 -3.24 63.75
C ILE A 23 43.96 -3.36 62.46
N ALA A 24 44.52 -4.06 61.47
CA ALA A 24 43.77 -4.57 60.36
C ALA A 24 42.75 -5.54 60.97
N GLN A 25 41.54 -5.04 61.19
CA GLN A 25 40.41 -5.89 61.50
C GLN A 25 40.26 -6.80 60.28
N ALA A 26 40.71 -8.05 60.40
CA ALA A 26 40.52 -9.05 59.37
C ALA A 26 39.01 -9.10 59.10
N SER A 27 38.59 -8.66 57.91
CA SER A 27 37.20 -8.76 57.51
C SER A 27 36.88 -10.26 57.51
N GLU A 28 36.00 -10.67 58.41
CA GLU A 28 35.56 -12.06 58.52
C GLU A 28 35.04 -12.50 57.14
N GLU A 29 35.71 -13.48 56.53
CA GLU A 29 35.35 -13.95 55.20
C GLU A 29 33.99 -14.63 55.27
N LYS A 30 33.03 -14.12 54.49
CA LYS A 30 31.67 -14.65 54.41
C LYS A 30 31.56 -15.84 53.48
N THR A 31 30.59 -16.72 53.71
CA THR A 31 30.30 -17.85 52.81
C THR A 31 29.69 -17.39 51.49
N PHE A 32 29.59 -18.28 50.49
CA PHE A 32 28.94 -17.92 49.22
C PHE A 32 27.46 -17.59 49.41
N GLU A 33 26.74 -18.36 50.23
CA GLU A 33 25.31 -18.12 50.51
C GLU A 33 25.04 -16.79 51.23
N GLU A 34 25.98 -16.33 52.07
CA GLU A 34 25.89 -15.02 52.70
C GLU A 34 26.20 -13.86 51.75
N GLN A 35 27.06 -14.09 50.75
CA GLN A 35 27.45 -13.07 49.77
C GLN A 35 26.54 -13.01 48.55
N PHE A 36 25.89 -14.12 48.19
CA PHE A 36 25.00 -14.28 47.04
C PHE A 36 23.68 -14.92 47.49
N PRO A 37 22.66 -14.13 47.86
CA PRO A 37 21.44 -14.67 48.48
C PRO A 37 20.59 -15.60 47.58
N ASP A 38 20.73 -15.52 46.25
CA ASP A 38 20.06 -16.45 45.35
C ASP A 38 20.86 -17.76 45.25
N PRO A 39 20.26 -18.92 45.59
CA PRO A 39 20.98 -20.19 45.65
C PRO A 39 21.55 -20.63 44.29
N ILE A 40 20.94 -20.23 43.18
CA ILE A 40 21.46 -20.54 41.84
C ILE A 40 22.73 -19.73 41.59
N LEU A 41 22.74 -18.44 41.95
CA LEU A 41 23.93 -17.61 41.82
C LEU A 41 25.05 -18.10 42.73
N ALA A 42 24.75 -18.34 44.01
CA ALA A 42 25.71 -18.87 44.98
C ALA A 42 26.32 -20.20 44.50
N GLY A 43 25.46 -21.14 44.10
CA GLY A 43 25.86 -22.46 43.59
C GLY A 43 26.75 -22.35 42.35
N LYS A 44 26.43 -21.43 41.42
CA LYS A 44 27.23 -21.23 40.21
C LYS A 44 28.61 -20.67 40.52
N ILE A 45 28.70 -19.66 41.37
CA ILE A 45 29.96 -19.03 41.76
C ILE A 45 30.82 -20.01 42.57
N ALA A 46 30.21 -20.76 43.49
CA ALA A 46 30.90 -21.82 44.25
C ALA A 46 31.46 -22.90 43.31
N THR A 47 30.69 -23.32 42.29
CA THR A 47 31.14 -24.28 41.27
C THR A 47 32.33 -23.75 40.48
N ILE A 48 32.30 -22.49 40.03
CA ILE A 48 33.44 -21.85 39.32
C ILE A 48 34.70 -21.86 40.20
N CYS A 49 34.53 -21.61 41.50
CA CYS A 49 35.61 -21.62 42.48
C CYS A 49 35.99 -23.02 42.98
N GLN A 50 35.35 -24.09 42.49
CA GLN A 50 35.54 -25.48 42.93
C GLN A 50 35.32 -25.66 44.44
N LYS A 51 34.31 -24.98 44.98
CA LYS A 51 33.95 -24.95 46.41
C LYS A 51 32.48 -25.30 46.62
N LYS A 52 32.09 -25.56 47.88
CA LYS A 52 30.69 -25.67 48.31
C LYS A 52 30.15 -24.29 48.68
N VAL A 53 28.83 -24.12 48.63
CA VAL A 53 28.18 -22.84 48.97
C VAL A 53 28.39 -22.40 50.43
N THR A 54 28.65 -23.36 51.32
CA THR A 54 28.96 -23.15 52.74
C THR A 54 30.42 -22.76 53.01
N ASP A 55 31.30 -22.81 52.00
CA ASP A 55 32.70 -22.43 52.16
C ASP A 55 32.87 -20.91 52.10
N THR A 56 33.87 -20.35 52.78
CA THR A 56 34.20 -18.92 52.70
C THR A 56 34.86 -18.55 51.37
N ILE A 57 34.69 -17.30 50.94
CA ILE A 57 35.26 -16.79 49.68
C ILE A 57 35.85 -15.39 49.84
N SER A 58 37.12 -15.25 49.46
CA SER A 58 37.85 -13.98 49.48
C SER A 58 37.59 -13.14 48.23
N GLN A 59 37.75 -11.81 48.35
CA GLN A 59 37.62 -10.90 47.19
C GLN A 59 38.61 -11.24 46.07
N LYS A 60 39.84 -11.66 46.40
CA LYS A 60 40.84 -12.09 45.40
C LYS A 60 40.35 -13.26 44.55
N GLN A 61 39.59 -14.18 45.14
CA GLN A 61 39.01 -15.31 44.40
C GLN A 61 37.82 -14.86 43.55
N LEU A 62 36.95 -13.99 44.06
CA LEU A 62 35.87 -13.38 43.27
C LEU A 62 36.40 -12.60 42.05
N ASP A 63 37.51 -11.88 42.25
CA ASP A 63 38.21 -11.12 41.21
C ASP A 63 38.87 -12.00 40.14
N SER A 64 38.96 -13.32 40.34
CA SER A 64 39.42 -14.26 39.32
C SER A 64 38.34 -14.65 38.30
N ILE A 65 37.08 -14.35 38.60
CA ILE A 65 35.93 -14.70 37.76
C ILE A 65 35.81 -13.70 36.60
N GLY A 66 36.26 -14.11 35.42
CA GLY A 66 36.21 -13.28 34.21
C GLY A 66 34.87 -13.29 33.47
N SER A 67 34.06 -14.34 33.66
CA SER A 67 32.75 -14.50 33.02
C SER A 67 31.80 -15.36 33.84
N LEU A 68 30.49 -15.15 33.67
CA LEU A 68 29.44 -15.94 34.32
C LEU A 68 28.38 -16.38 33.30
N ILE A 69 27.95 -17.64 33.37
CA ILE A 69 26.90 -18.19 32.50
C ILE A 69 25.87 -18.92 33.37
N ILE A 70 24.60 -18.52 33.30
CA ILE A 70 23.45 -19.19 33.94
C ILE A 70 22.36 -19.36 32.88
N LYS A 71 21.78 -20.56 32.73
CA LYS A 71 20.81 -20.85 31.66
C LYS A 71 19.76 -21.85 32.13
N ASN A 72 18.49 -21.59 31.82
CA ASN A 72 17.37 -22.51 32.07
C ASN A 72 17.22 -22.89 33.55
N GLU A 73 17.52 -21.96 34.45
CA GLU A 73 17.38 -22.10 35.89
C GLU A 73 16.49 -20.97 36.41
N ASN A 74 15.75 -21.17 37.49
CA ASN A 74 14.82 -20.17 38.00
C ASN A 74 15.52 -19.06 38.81
N LEU A 75 16.62 -18.50 38.28
CA LEU A 75 17.36 -17.39 38.89
C LEU A 75 16.44 -16.17 38.98
N ARG A 76 16.24 -15.65 40.19
CA ARG A 76 15.35 -14.50 40.46
C ARG A 76 16.12 -13.25 40.82
N SER A 77 17.27 -13.39 41.48
CA SER A 77 18.09 -12.27 41.94
C SER A 77 19.55 -12.45 41.60
N ILE A 78 20.21 -11.35 41.29
CA ILE A 78 21.66 -11.26 41.13
C ILE A 78 22.33 -10.41 42.21
N ALA A 79 21.67 -10.21 43.36
CA ALA A 79 22.27 -9.52 44.49
C ALA A 79 23.61 -10.18 44.90
N GLY A 80 24.64 -9.36 45.10
CA GLY A 80 26.00 -9.81 45.37
C GLY A 80 26.88 -9.87 44.13
N ILE A 81 26.32 -9.88 42.91
CA ILE A 81 27.11 -9.93 41.66
C ILE A 81 28.03 -8.71 41.49
N GLU A 82 27.72 -7.58 42.11
CA GLU A 82 28.55 -6.37 42.14
C GLU A 82 29.94 -6.62 42.74
N ARG A 83 30.13 -7.73 43.47
CA ARG A 83 31.41 -8.17 44.03
C ARG A 83 32.35 -8.77 43.00
N LEU A 84 31.85 -9.16 41.81
CA LEU A 84 32.65 -9.75 40.74
C LEU A 84 33.35 -8.64 39.93
N THR A 85 34.24 -7.87 40.57
CA THR A 85 34.72 -6.58 40.03
C THR A 85 35.52 -6.67 38.72
N ASN A 86 36.05 -7.85 38.40
CA ASN A 86 36.81 -8.13 37.18
C ASN A 86 36.00 -8.81 36.07
N ILE A 87 34.71 -9.04 36.29
CA ILE A 87 33.87 -9.73 35.29
C ILE A 87 33.76 -8.89 34.01
N THR A 88 33.93 -9.57 32.88
CA THR A 88 33.91 -8.95 31.54
C THR A 88 32.72 -9.41 30.71
N GLY A 89 32.15 -10.59 31.01
CA GLY A 89 30.99 -11.13 30.30
C GLY A 89 29.99 -11.82 31.22
N ILE A 90 28.71 -11.53 31.04
CA ILE A 90 27.60 -12.17 31.77
C ILE A 90 26.59 -12.69 30.77
N GLN A 91 26.24 -13.97 30.89
CA GLN A 91 25.13 -14.59 30.17
C GLN A 91 24.11 -15.17 31.16
N ILE A 92 22.88 -14.69 31.14
CA ILE A 92 21.77 -15.17 31.97
C ILE A 92 20.55 -15.38 31.07
N THR A 93 20.28 -16.61 30.65
CA THR A 93 19.24 -16.88 29.63
C THR A 93 18.11 -17.74 30.18
N ASN A 94 16.88 -17.39 29.86
CA ASN A 94 15.69 -18.18 30.20
C ASN A 94 15.61 -18.44 31.71
N THR A 95 15.57 -17.36 32.49
CA THR A 95 15.40 -17.37 33.96
C THR A 95 14.22 -16.48 34.38
N SER A 96 14.10 -16.15 35.66
CA SER A 96 13.07 -15.22 36.18
C SER A 96 13.68 -13.90 36.67
N LEU A 97 14.77 -13.44 36.06
CA LEU A 97 15.46 -12.25 36.52
C LEU A 97 14.67 -10.98 36.16
N GLU A 98 14.52 -10.08 37.13
CA GLU A 98 13.77 -8.82 36.97
C GLU A 98 14.65 -7.57 37.16
N ASP A 99 15.60 -7.61 38.10
CA ASP A 99 16.40 -6.46 38.51
C ASP A 99 17.85 -6.54 38.03
N LEU A 100 18.29 -5.52 37.29
CA LEU A 100 19.66 -5.37 36.81
C LEU A 100 20.49 -4.38 37.63
N THR A 101 19.92 -3.74 38.66
CA THR A 101 20.60 -2.72 39.48
C THR A 101 21.95 -3.20 40.04
N PRO A 102 22.11 -4.46 40.50
CA PRO A 102 23.41 -4.96 40.97
C PRO A 102 24.54 -4.89 39.94
N LEU A 103 24.24 -4.80 38.64
CA LEU A 103 25.27 -4.72 37.60
C LEU A 103 25.91 -3.33 37.46
N ALA A 104 25.29 -2.28 37.99
CA ALA A 104 25.62 -0.88 37.66
C ALA A 104 27.06 -0.45 38.04
N ALA A 105 27.77 -1.20 38.88
CA ALA A 105 29.14 -0.91 39.31
C ALA A 105 30.23 -1.74 38.60
N LEU A 106 29.85 -2.64 37.67
CA LEU A 106 30.78 -3.56 37.02
C LEU A 106 31.57 -2.89 35.88
N ASN A 107 32.54 -2.06 36.25
CA ASN A 107 33.28 -1.17 35.34
C ASN A 107 34.08 -1.86 34.22
N LYS A 108 34.26 -3.19 34.28
CA LYS A 108 34.97 -3.99 33.27
C LYS A 108 34.05 -4.82 32.38
N LEU A 109 32.74 -4.75 32.61
CA LEU A 109 31.74 -5.51 31.86
C LEU A 109 31.63 -5.00 30.42
N LYS A 110 31.95 -5.88 29.47
CA LYS A 110 31.95 -5.61 28.02
C LYS A 110 30.75 -6.24 27.33
N ASP A 111 30.35 -7.43 27.80
CA ASP A 111 29.34 -8.28 27.18
C ASP A 111 28.23 -8.63 28.17
N LEU A 112 27.01 -8.19 27.88
CA LEU A 112 25.83 -8.48 28.69
C LEU A 112 24.75 -9.14 27.84
N ASN A 113 24.47 -10.42 28.10
CA ASN A 113 23.53 -11.23 27.32
C ASN A 113 22.46 -11.84 28.24
N ILE A 114 21.30 -11.18 28.36
CA ILE A 114 20.21 -11.57 29.28
C ILE A 114 18.86 -11.76 28.56
N PRO A 115 18.75 -12.67 27.57
CA PRO A 115 17.51 -12.91 26.84
C PRO A 115 16.55 -13.81 27.61
N TYR A 116 15.26 -13.67 27.31
CA TYR A 116 14.16 -14.46 27.84
C TYR A 116 14.09 -14.41 29.37
N ASN A 117 13.90 -13.20 29.90
CA ASN A 117 13.79 -12.91 31.32
C ASN A 117 12.55 -12.04 31.59
N LYS A 118 12.46 -11.42 32.77
CA LYS A 118 11.33 -10.56 33.17
C LYS A 118 11.77 -9.11 33.41
N ILE A 119 12.86 -8.69 32.77
CA ILE A 119 13.45 -7.36 32.98
C ILE A 119 12.50 -6.29 32.45
N LYS A 120 12.17 -5.32 33.29
CA LYS A 120 11.35 -4.16 32.92
C LYS A 120 12.17 -2.88 32.76
N SER A 121 13.28 -2.76 33.48
CA SER A 121 14.12 -1.57 33.49
C SER A 121 15.59 -1.93 33.32
N ILE A 122 16.29 -1.13 32.54
CA ILE A 122 17.74 -1.21 32.33
C ILE A 122 18.49 -0.06 33.01
N LYS A 123 17.86 0.57 34.01
CA LYS A 123 18.46 1.69 34.74
C LYS A 123 19.83 1.28 35.30
N GLY A 124 20.83 2.14 35.10
CA GLY A 124 22.21 1.91 35.54
C GLY A 124 23.09 1.24 34.49
N ILE A 125 22.54 0.51 33.51
CA ILE A 125 23.32 -0.14 32.45
C ILE A 125 24.06 0.88 31.59
N GLY A 126 23.46 2.02 31.26
CA GLY A 126 24.13 3.07 30.49
C GLY A 126 25.29 3.77 31.20
N LYS A 127 25.56 3.46 32.49
CA LYS A 127 26.74 3.94 33.22
C LYS A 127 27.97 3.05 33.05
N LEU A 128 27.81 1.86 32.46
CA LEU A 128 28.91 0.91 32.28
C LEU A 128 29.89 1.43 31.22
N PRO A 129 31.12 1.81 31.61
CA PRO A 129 31.99 2.64 30.76
C PRO A 129 32.54 1.90 29.54
N VAL A 130 32.59 0.57 29.59
CA VAL A 130 33.20 -0.26 28.54
C VAL A 130 32.24 -1.26 27.90
N LEU A 131 30.93 -1.17 28.20
CA LEU A 131 29.93 -2.06 27.63
C LEU A 131 29.86 -1.90 26.10
N LYS A 132 30.05 -2.99 25.36
CA LYS A 132 30.01 -3.01 23.89
C LYS A 132 28.81 -3.73 23.34
N ASN A 133 28.37 -4.80 24.01
CA ASN A 133 27.34 -5.69 23.53
C ASN A 133 26.27 -5.86 24.59
N LEU A 134 25.03 -5.49 24.25
CA LEU A 134 23.86 -5.60 25.11
C LEU A 134 22.74 -6.36 24.39
N TYR A 135 22.42 -7.56 24.88
CA TYR A 135 21.39 -8.43 24.33
C TYR A 135 20.32 -8.70 25.39
N LEU A 136 19.08 -8.31 25.11
CA LEU A 136 17.95 -8.28 26.04
C LEU A 136 16.65 -8.80 25.40
N GLN A 137 16.77 -9.73 24.45
CA GLN A 137 15.62 -10.26 23.70
C GLN A 137 14.56 -10.88 24.62
N GLY A 138 13.28 -10.76 24.30
CA GLY A 138 12.22 -11.48 25.04
C GLY A 138 12.12 -11.06 26.50
N ASN A 139 12.14 -9.75 26.77
CA ASN A 139 11.96 -9.16 28.10
C ASN A 139 10.69 -8.29 28.12
N GLN A 140 10.53 -7.47 29.17
CA GLN A 140 9.37 -6.59 29.37
C GLN A 140 9.80 -5.11 29.42
N ILE A 141 10.86 -4.75 28.69
CA ILE A 141 11.45 -3.41 28.74
C ILE A 141 10.53 -2.42 28.01
N THR A 142 10.22 -1.30 28.67
CA THR A 142 9.32 -0.25 28.16
C THR A 142 10.03 0.99 27.67
N ASP A 143 11.25 1.25 28.14
CA ASP A 143 12.08 2.39 27.71
C ASP A 143 13.57 2.06 27.73
N ILE A 144 14.34 2.80 26.94
CA ILE A 144 15.81 2.70 26.86
C ILE A 144 16.50 4.05 27.12
N GLN A 145 15.80 4.99 27.76
CA GLN A 145 16.32 6.36 27.95
C GLN A 145 17.63 6.38 28.73
N SER A 146 17.81 5.42 29.66
CA SER A 146 19.02 5.30 30.46
C SER A 146 20.30 4.94 29.67
N LEU A 147 20.20 4.64 28.37
CA LEU A 147 21.35 4.38 27.50
C LEU A 147 21.99 5.66 26.91
N GLU A 148 21.47 6.86 27.18
CA GLU A 148 21.89 8.11 26.54
C GLU A 148 23.39 8.44 26.59
N ASN A 149 24.12 7.89 27.56
CA ASN A 149 25.56 8.10 27.75
C ASN A 149 26.40 6.83 27.50
N ALA A 150 25.79 5.76 27.00
CA ALA A 150 26.50 4.51 26.73
C ALA A 150 27.42 4.64 25.50
N SER A 151 28.37 3.72 25.36
CA SER A 151 29.32 3.68 24.23
C SER A 151 29.40 2.28 23.64
N MET A 152 28.25 1.82 23.14
CA MET A 152 28.01 0.45 22.68
C MET A 152 28.17 0.30 21.17
N ARG A 153 28.37 -0.93 20.71
CA ARG A 153 28.40 -1.31 19.28
C ARG A 153 27.18 -2.11 18.85
N ASN A 154 26.67 -2.97 19.73
CA ASN A 154 25.55 -3.85 19.42
C ASN A 154 24.48 -3.74 20.51
N LEU A 155 23.24 -3.50 20.06
CA LEU A 155 22.05 -3.49 20.91
C LEU A 155 20.99 -4.41 20.32
N ASN A 156 20.53 -5.38 21.10
CA ASN A 156 19.36 -6.19 20.75
C ASN A 156 18.30 -6.10 21.85
N VAL A 157 17.16 -5.53 21.50
CA VAL A 157 15.96 -5.37 22.33
C VAL A 157 14.73 -5.97 21.62
N TYR A 158 14.95 -6.94 20.73
CA TYR A 158 13.90 -7.69 20.05
C TYR A 158 12.89 -8.29 21.05
N ASP A 159 11.61 -8.28 20.72
CA ASP A 159 10.55 -8.87 21.56
C ASP A 159 10.50 -8.26 22.97
N ASN A 160 10.22 -6.95 23.02
CA ASN A 160 10.04 -6.17 24.23
C ASN A 160 8.75 -5.30 24.11
N GLN A 161 8.60 -4.30 24.97
CA GLN A 161 7.42 -3.42 25.03
C GLN A 161 7.77 -1.96 24.74
N LEU A 162 8.82 -1.71 23.95
CA LEU A 162 9.28 -0.36 23.61
C LEU A 162 8.26 0.33 22.71
N THR A 163 7.90 1.57 23.06
CA THR A 163 7.07 2.45 22.22
C THR A 163 7.88 3.53 21.52
N SER A 164 9.13 3.74 21.97
CA SER A 164 10.05 4.75 21.47
C SER A 164 11.49 4.24 21.56
N LEU A 165 12.34 4.76 20.67
CA LEU A 165 13.78 4.56 20.68
C LEU A 165 14.55 5.70 21.37
N ALA A 166 13.86 6.65 22.02
CA ALA A 166 14.50 7.74 22.74
C ALA A 166 15.53 7.22 23.76
N GLY A 167 16.72 7.83 23.79
CA GLY A 167 17.87 7.40 24.58
C GLY A 167 19.04 6.85 23.77
N ILE A 168 18.86 6.60 22.46
CA ILE A 168 19.95 6.08 21.62
C ILE A 168 20.63 7.14 20.74
N GLU A 169 20.14 8.39 20.73
CA GLU A 169 20.50 9.44 19.77
C GLU A 169 22.00 9.76 19.77
N LYS A 170 22.68 9.53 20.90
CA LYS A 170 24.11 9.80 21.11
C LYS A 170 25.00 8.57 20.91
N LEU A 171 24.44 7.40 20.62
CA LEU A 171 25.19 6.14 20.43
C LEU A 171 25.86 6.07 19.06
N SER A 172 26.69 7.06 18.73
CA SER A 172 27.35 7.22 17.42
C SER A 172 28.23 6.02 17.02
N GLY A 173 28.66 5.18 17.97
CA GLY A 173 29.40 3.94 17.72
C GLY A 173 28.53 2.70 17.47
N LEU A 174 27.20 2.82 17.50
CA LEU A 174 26.28 1.70 17.31
C LEU A 174 26.33 1.23 15.84
N THR A 175 26.71 -0.02 15.64
CA THR A 175 26.84 -0.65 14.31
C THR A 175 25.71 -1.61 14.00
N GLN A 176 25.10 -2.20 15.04
CA GLN A 176 23.98 -3.11 14.90
C GLN A 176 22.88 -2.79 15.91
N LEU A 177 21.66 -2.65 15.41
CA LEU A 177 20.46 -2.50 16.21
C LEU A 177 19.40 -3.51 15.76
N ASP A 178 18.90 -4.27 16.71
CA ASP A 178 17.70 -5.07 16.56
C ASP A 178 16.65 -4.64 17.59
N ALA A 179 15.59 -4.03 17.09
CA ALA A 179 14.45 -3.56 17.86
C ALA A 179 13.13 -4.09 17.29
N GLY A 180 13.17 -5.24 16.59
CA GLY A 180 11.97 -5.88 16.05
C GLY A 180 11.00 -6.34 17.15
N LYS A 181 9.74 -6.60 16.77
CA LYS A 181 8.68 -7.08 17.67
C LYS A 181 8.53 -6.20 18.92
N ASN A 182 8.32 -4.90 18.69
CA ASN A 182 8.04 -3.89 19.70
C ASN A 182 6.80 -3.06 19.26
N GLN A 183 6.58 -1.88 19.84
CA GLN A 183 5.47 -0.98 19.54
C GLN A 183 5.97 0.40 19.06
N ILE A 184 7.15 0.44 18.45
CA ILE A 184 7.83 1.67 18.01
C ILE A 184 7.07 2.27 16.82
N LYS A 185 6.94 3.60 16.83
CA LYS A 185 6.34 4.38 15.73
C LYS A 185 7.33 5.33 15.08
N ASP A 186 8.14 6.00 15.90
CA ASP A 186 9.06 7.03 15.47
C ASP A 186 10.49 6.50 15.35
N THR A 187 11.06 6.68 14.16
CA THR A 187 12.45 6.30 13.85
C THR A 187 13.41 7.50 13.96
N SER A 188 12.93 8.69 14.30
CA SER A 188 13.75 9.91 14.41
C SER A 188 14.96 9.82 15.37
N PRO A 189 14.91 9.06 16.48
CA PRO A 189 16.10 8.87 17.33
C PRO A 189 17.30 8.24 16.60
N LEU A 190 17.04 7.50 15.50
CA LEU A 190 18.07 6.82 14.71
C LEU A 190 18.79 7.76 13.73
N LYS A 191 18.23 8.93 13.43
CA LYS A 191 18.65 9.78 12.29
C LYS A 191 20.15 10.10 12.25
N ARG A 192 20.84 10.13 13.39
CA ARG A 192 22.28 10.49 13.46
C ARG A 192 23.21 9.27 13.60
N LEU A 193 22.68 8.06 13.66
CA LEU A 193 23.45 6.83 13.91
C LEU A 193 24.05 6.25 12.63
N THR A 194 24.81 7.08 11.91
CA THR A 194 25.35 6.78 10.57
C THR A 194 26.38 5.64 10.53
N SER A 195 26.84 5.16 11.69
CA SER A 195 27.67 3.94 11.82
C SER A 195 26.88 2.64 11.70
N LEU A 196 25.54 2.70 11.69
CA LEU A 196 24.69 1.51 11.56
C LEU A 196 24.93 0.82 10.21
N THR A 197 25.15 -0.49 10.29
CA THR A 197 25.28 -1.40 9.14
C THR A 197 24.16 -2.42 9.11
N ILE A 198 23.64 -2.80 10.29
CA ILE A 198 22.51 -3.72 10.43
C ILE A 198 21.42 -3.05 11.25
N LEU A 199 20.22 -2.95 10.67
CA LEU A 199 19.04 -2.39 11.32
C LEU A 199 17.84 -3.32 11.14
N ARG A 200 17.28 -3.81 12.24
CA ARG A 200 16.04 -4.60 12.26
C ARG A 200 14.96 -3.88 13.04
N LEU A 201 13.85 -3.59 12.37
CA LEU A 201 12.70 -2.87 12.91
C LEU A 201 11.39 -3.61 12.68
N ASN A 202 11.44 -4.85 12.16
CA ASN A 202 10.29 -5.67 11.81
C ASN A 202 9.23 -5.75 12.93
N SER A 203 7.96 -5.91 12.55
CA SER A 203 6.84 -6.08 13.48
C SER A 203 6.74 -4.95 14.52
N ASN A 204 6.81 -3.71 14.05
CA ASN A 204 6.57 -2.48 14.82
C ASN A 204 5.38 -1.70 14.20
N GLN A 205 5.05 -0.53 14.76
CA GLN A 205 3.98 0.36 14.31
C GLN A 205 4.52 1.55 13.48
N ILE A 206 5.64 1.34 12.78
CA ILE A 206 6.29 2.36 11.95
C ILE A 206 5.47 2.54 10.67
N THR A 207 5.30 3.77 10.22
CA THR A 207 4.64 4.08 8.94
C THR A 207 5.50 4.94 8.01
N ASP A 208 6.60 5.49 8.53
CA ASP A 208 7.53 6.38 7.84
C ASP A 208 8.98 6.06 8.20
N ILE A 209 9.83 5.97 7.18
CA ILE A 209 11.28 5.74 7.28
C ILE A 209 12.10 6.95 6.79
N ALA A 210 11.48 8.07 6.42
CA ALA A 210 12.17 9.32 6.12
C ALA A 210 13.22 9.73 7.17
N PRO A 211 12.99 9.56 8.49
CA PRO A 211 14.00 9.93 9.48
C PRO A 211 15.30 9.12 9.38
N ILE A 212 15.27 7.90 8.85
CA ILE A 212 16.44 7.03 8.69
C ILE A 212 17.06 7.05 7.29
N GLN A 213 16.65 7.96 6.43
CA GLN A 213 17.20 8.09 5.07
C GLN A 213 18.73 8.28 5.06
N SER A 214 19.28 8.97 6.07
CA SER A 214 20.71 9.25 6.17
C SER A 214 21.60 8.06 6.57
N LEU A 215 21.02 6.89 6.87
CA LEU A 215 21.76 5.68 7.25
C LEU A 215 22.33 4.94 6.02
N VAL A 216 23.13 5.64 5.21
CA VAL A 216 23.62 5.15 3.91
C VAL A 216 24.64 3.99 3.97
N ASN A 217 25.13 3.67 5.18
CA ASN A 217 26.05 2.56 5.43
C ASN A 217 25.34 1.23 5.74
N LEU A 218 24.01 1.19 5.72
CA LEU A 218 23.26 -0.04 5.93
C LEU A 218 23.60 -1.06 4.84
N THR A 219 23.99 -2.26 5.28
CA THR A 219 24.14 -3.47 4.46
C THR A 219 22.97 -4.42 4.66
N ARG A 220 22.25 -4.31 5.79
CA ARG A 220 21.08 -5.12 6.11
C ARG A 220 19.96 -4.30 6.74
N LEU A 221 18.78 -4.36 6.14
CA LEU A 221 17.57 -3.70 6.61
C LEU A 221 16.39 -4.67 6.63
N GLU A 222 15.75 -4.83 7.79
CA GLU A 222 14.59 -5.70 7.97
C GLU A 222 13.38 -4.92 8.48
N LEU A 223 12.32 -4.93 7.68
CA LEU A 223 11.09 -4.16 7.85
C LEU A 223 9.83 -5.04 7.76
N PHE A 224 9.97 -6.38 7.80
CA PHE A 224 8.84 -7.30 7.70
C PHE A 224 7.69 -6.93 8.67
N GLY A 225 6.46 -6.92 8.16
CA GLY A 225 5.25 -6.67 8.96
C GLY A 225 5.09 -5.22 9.42
N ILE A 226 5.71 -4.27 8.73
CA ILE A 226 5.54 -2.82 8.95
C ILE A 226 4.73 -2.23 7.79
N LYS A 227 3.67 -1.46 8.08
CA LYS A 227 2.81 -0.84 7.05
C LYS A 227 3.31 0.56 6.68
N LEU A 228 4.28 0.62 5.77
CA LEU A 228 4.85 1.89 5.30
C LEU A 228 3.90 2.62 4.34
N VAL A 229 3.88 3.95 4.45
CA VAL A 229 3.14 4.81 3.50
C VAL A 229 3.95 5.03 2.21
N SER A 230 5.28 4.98 2.31
CA SER A 230 6.21 5.23 1.21
C SER A 230 7.48 4.40 1.38
N PHE A 231 8.09 4.04 0.25
CA PHE A 231 9.34 3.28 0.19
C PHE A 231 10.46 4.05 -0.54
N ARG A 232 10.23 5.30 -0.98
CA ARG A 232 11.18 6.08 -1.80
C ARG A 232 12.56 6.22 -1.16
N GLU A 233 12.62 6.25 0.16
CA GLU A 233 13.85 6.37 0.94
C GLU A 233 14.81 5.18 0.72
N LEU A 234 14.28 3.99 0.38
CA LEU A 234 15.06 2.79 0.14
C LEU A 234 16.17 3.01 -0.89
N ALA A 235 15.92 3.84 -1.90
CA ALA A 235 16.88 4.16 -2.96
C ALA A 235 18.17 4.82 -2.43
N SER A 236 18.19 5.32 -1.20
CA SER A 236 19.35 5.95 -0.56
C SER A 236 20.37 4.93 -0.03
N TYR A 237 19.97 3.68 0.19
CA TYR A 237 20.79 2.65 0.82
C TYR A 237 21.65 1.89 -0.21
N SER A 238 22.50 2.61 -0.95
CA SER A 238 23.32 2.04 -2.04
C SER A 238 24.27 0.88 -1.63
N ASN A 239 24.53 0.71 -0.34
CA ASN A 239 25.33 -0.39 0.21
C ASN A 239 24.52 -1.62 0.63
N LEU A 240 23.20 -1.60 0.45
CA LEU A 240 22.32 -2.65 0.95
C LEU A 240 22.53 -3.97 0.20
N GLU A 241 22.79 -5.03 0.96
CA GLU A 241 23.00 -6.40 0.48
C GLU A 241 21.83 -7.31 0.85
N PHE A 242 21.12 -7.00 1.94
CA PHE A 242 19.96 -7.74 2.43
C PHE A 242 18.79 -6.79 2.73
N LEU A 243 17.64 -7.05 2.12
CA LEU A 243 16.40 -6.33 2.36
C LEU A 243 15.25 -7.32 2.61
N ASP A 244 14.52 -7.10 3.70
CA ASP A 244 13.25 -7.78 3.97
C ASP A 244 12.12 -6.74 4.14
N VAL A 245 11.22 -6.72 3.16
CA VAL A 245 10.00 -5.90 3.11
C VAL A 245 8.76 -6.79 2.98
N THR A 246 8.81 -8.00 3.53
CA THR A 246 7.68 -8.92 3.57
C THR A 246 6.49 -8.28 4.28
N GLU A 247 5.27 -8.45 3.76
CA GLU A 247 4.04 -7.98 4.44
C GLU A 247 4.00 -6.46 4.73
N THR A 248 4.60 -5.64 3.86
CA THR A 248 4.72 -4.19 4.07
C THR A 248 3.74 -3.33 3.28
N ASP A 249 2.85 -3.95 2.50
CA ASP A 249 1.94 -3.30 1.54
C ASP A 249 2.66 -2.63 0.35
N MET A 250 3.90 -3.04 0.04
CA MET A 250 4.62 -2.56 -1.15
C MET A 250 3.86 -2.95 -2.42
N ASP A 251 3.66 -2.00 -3.35
CA ASP A 251 2.91 -2.21 -4.59
C ASP A 251 3.80 -2.28 -5.84
N ASN A 252 5.03 -1.79 -5.76
CA ASN A 252 5.99 -1.84 -6.85
C ASN A 252 7.44 -1.91 -6.34
N LEU A 253 8.32 -2.51 -7.14
CA LEU A 253 9.75 -2.67 -6.83
C LEU A 253 10.64 -1.54 -7.39
N THR A 254 10.08 -0.47 -7.95
CA THR A 254 10.90 0.60 -8.54
C THR A 254 11.78 1.29 -7.50
N TYR A 255 11.35 1.32 -6.23
CA TYR A 255 12.08 1.88 -5.09
C TYR A 255 13.42 1.20 -4.79
N VAL A 256 13.59 -0.07 -5.23
CA VAL A 256 14.81 -0.85 -4.98
C VAL A 256 15.67 -1.03 -6.23
N SER A 257 15.26 -0.47 -7.38
CA SER A 257 15.96 -0.62 -8.66
C SER A 257 17.41 -0.12 -8.65
N SER A 258 17.75 0.83 -7.77
CA SER A 258 19.10 1.37 -7.61
C SER A 258 20.03 0.51 -6.74
N LEU A 259 19.50 -0.50 -6.04
CA LEU A 259 20.22 -1.27 -5.02
C LEU A 259 21.08 -2.38 -5.64
N LYS A 260 22.07 -2.02 -6.44
CA LYS A 260 22.87 -2.97 -7.26
C LYS A 260 23.68 -3.99 -6.47
N LYS A 261 23.89 -3.77 -5.17
CA LYS A 261 24.58 -4.72 -4.27
C LYS A 261 23.63 -5.72 -3.61
N LEU A 262 22.33 -5.59 -3.84
CA LEU A 262 21.34 -6.43 -3.21
C LEU A 262 21.53 -7.88 -3.65
N SER A 263 21.85 -8.73 -2.70
CA SER A 263 22.06 -10.17 -2.89
C SER A 263 20.89 -11.00 -2.35
N TYR A 264 20.12 -10.41 -1.45
CA TYR A 264 18.99 -11.05 -0.78
C TYR A 264 17.79 -10.10 -0.70
N LEU A 265 16.70 -10.46 -1.37
CA LEU A 265 15.45 -9.69 -1.36
C LEU A 265 14.26 -10.58 -0.97
N LYS A 266 13.59 -10.19 0.13
CA LYS A 266 12.25 -10.69 0.50
C LYS A 266 11.22 -9.59 0.31
N ALA A 267 10.26 -9.83 -0.56
CA ALA A 267 9.13 -8.95 -0.83
C ALA A 267 7.82 -9.74 -1.00
N ASN A 268 7.72 -10.91 -0.35
CA ASN A 268 6.50 -11.72 -0.37
C ASN A 268 5.37 -11.09 0.48
N ARG A 269 4.13 -11.53 0.25
CA ARG A 269 2.92 -11.02 0.95
C ARG A 269 2.71 -9.52 0.78
N ASN A 270 2.87 -9.02 -0.44
CA ASN A 270 2.74 -7.61 -0.77
C ASN A 270 1.63 -7.41 -1.83
N LYS A 271 1.64 -6.28 -2.51
CA LYS A 271 0.67 -5.91 -3.56
C LYS A 271 1.35 -5.76 -4.93
N LEU A 272 2.45 -6.47 -5.14
CA LEU A 272 3.23 -6.39 -6.38
C LEU A 272 2.42 -6.98 -7.53
N SER A 273 2.37 -6.27 -8.65
CA SER A 273 1.77 -6.75 -9.91
C SER A 273 2.80 -6.91 -11.03
N ASP A 274 3.98 -6.32 -10.87
CA ASP A 274 5.11 -6.45 -11.77
C ASP A 274 6.43 -6.56 -10.99
N VAL A 275 7.43 -7.11 -11.66
CA VAL A 275 8.80 -7.22 -11.14
C VAL A 275 9.83 -6.60 -12.08
N LYS A 276 9.43 -5.68 -12.96
CA LYS A 276 10.32 -5.16 -14.00
C LYS A 276 11.62 -4.58 -13.42
N ALA A 277 11.52 -3.94 -12.26
CA ALA A 277 12.65 -3.34 -11.56
C ALA A 277 13.73 -4.33 -11.11
N VAL A 278 13.43 -5.64 -10.98
CA VAL A 278 14.44 -6.63 -10.54
C VAL A 278 15.42 -6.99 -11.64
N GLN A 279 15.10 -6.73 -12.91
CA GLN A 279 15.95 -7.12 -14.05
C GLN A 279 17.40 -6.60 -13.93
N ASP A 280 17.57 -5.46 -13.26
CA ASP A 280 18.87 -4.81 -13.10
C ASP A 280 19.54 -5.11 -11.74
N LEU A 281 19.00 -6.05 -10.95
CA LEU A 281 19.54 -6.50 -9.65
C LEU A 281 20.31 -7.81 -9.81
N THR A 282 21.26 -7.83 -10.74
CA THR A 282 21.95 -9.06 -11.18
C THR A 282 22.83 -9.72 -10.12
N ALA A 283 23.06 -9.07 -8.98
CA ALA A 283 23.76 -9.63 -7.83
C ALA A 283 22.87 -10.50 -6.91
N LEU A 284 21.57 -10.58 -7.18
CA LEU A 284 20.62 -11.37 -6.39
C LEU A 284 20.95 -12.86 -6.44
N LYS A 285 21.12 -13.43 -5.24
CA LYS A 285 21.26 -14.86 -4.97
C LYS A 285 19.98 -15.46 -4.40
N TYR A 286 19.19 -14.64 -3.69
CA TYR A 286 17.91 -15.03 -3.11
C TYR A 286 16.84 -14.01 -3.46
N LEU A 287 15.74 -14.48 -4.05
CA LEU A 287 14.56 -13.66 -4.32
C LEU A 287 13.29 -14.39 -3.87
N ASN A 288 12.52 -13.74 -3.00
CA ASN A 288 11.19 -14.21 -2.62
C ASN A 288 10.16 -13.11 -2.88
N VAL A 289 9.29 -13.34 -3.87
CA VAL A 289 8.16 -12.48 -4.25
C VAL A 289 6.84 -13.26 -4.21
N ALA A 290 6.79 -14.33 -3.42
CA ALA A 290 5.58 -15.14 -3.26
C ALA A 290 4.40 -14.35 -2.70
N GLU A 291 3.18 -14.85 -2.87
CA GLU A 291 1.96 -14.23 -2.32
C GLU A 291 1.80 -12.76 -2.77
N ASN A 292 1.78 -12.56 -4.09
CA ASN A 292 1.58 -11.28 -4.77
C ASN A 292 0.63 -11.50 -5.97
N SER A 293 0.54 -10.55 -6.90
CA SER A 293 -0.31 -10.60 -8.09
C SER A 293 0.49 -10.50 -9.40
N ILE A 294 1.70 -11.06 -9.44
CA ILE A 294 2.61 -10.96 -10.58
C ILE A 294 2.27 -12.03 -11.63
N SER A 295 2.29 -11.66 -12.90
CA SER A 295 2.00 -12.58 -14.02
C SER A 295 3.13 -12.72 -15.04
N ASP A 296 4.07 -11.77 -15.09
CA ASP A 296 5.19 -11.79 -16.01
C ASP A 296 6.52 -12.04 -15.29
N VAL A 297 7.12 -13.21 -15.56
CA VAL A 297 8.40 -13.62 -14.96
C VAL A 297 9.61 -13.19 -15.79
N THR A 298 9.38 -12.70 -17.00
CA THR A 298 10.41 -12.33 -17.99
C THR A 298 11.51 -11.42 -17.44
N PRO A 299 11.24 -10.43 -16.56
CA PRO A 299 12.29 -9.61 -15.97
C PRO A 299 13.31 -10.39 -15.11
N MET A 300 12.91 -11.52 -14.52
CA MET A 300 13.78 -12.31 -13.64
C MET A 300 14.83 -13.11 -14.43
N GLN A 301 14.67 -13.25 -15.75
CA GLN A 301 15.58 -14.01 -16.59
C GLN A 301 17.03 -13.47 -16.58
N TYR A 302 17.24 -12.23 -16.14
CA TYR A 302 18.56 -11.60 -16.07
C TYR A 302 19.30 -11.86 -14.75
N LEU A 303 18.66 -12.53 -13.78
CA LEU A 303 19.22 -12.83 -12.46
C LEU A 303 20.08 -14.10 -12.48
N THR A 304 21.21 -14.05 -13.19
CA THR A 304 22.04 -15.25 -13.45
C THR A 304 22.72 -15.83 -12.22
N GLU A 305 22.88 -15.05 -11.15
CA GLU A 305 23.48 -15.47 -9.88
C GLU A 305 22.46 -16.09 -8.88
N LEU A 306 21.20 -16.26 -9.30
CA LEU A 306 20.12 -16.67 -8.41
C LEU A 306 20.25 -18.14 -8.00
N GLU A 307 20.36 -18.38 -6.70
CA GLU A 307 20.50 -19.70 -6.08
C GLU A 307 19.16 -20.19 -5.48
N GLU A 308 18.31 -19.26 -5.04
CA GLU A 308 16.98 -19.54 -4.50
C GLU A 308 15.93 -18.55 -5.01
N LEU A 309 14.82 -19.09 -5.51
CA LEU A 309 13.69 -18.32 -6.04
C LEU A 309 12.36 -18.86 -5.54
N ASN A 310 11.58 -17.99 -4.89
CA ASN A 310 10.20 -18.28 -4.53
C ASN A 310 9.24 -17.28 -5.21
N ILE A 311 8.44 -17.80 -6.12
CA ILE A 311 7.39 -17.11 -6.89
C ILE A 311 6.00 -17.73 -6.66
N SER A 312 5.86 -18.55 -5.61
CA SER A 312 4.60 -19.23 -5.27
C SER A 312 3.46 -18.23 -5.04
N TYR A 313 2.22 -18.65 -5.25
CA TYR A 313 1.03 -17.83 -4.99
C TYR A 313 1.07 -16.47 -5.73
N ASN A 314 1.26 -16.53 -7.05
CA ASN A 314 1.18 -15.42 -7.99
C ASN A 314 0.22 -15.82 -9.13
N ALA A 315 0.37 -15.25 -10.33
CA ALA A 315 -0.46 -15.55 -11.52
C ALA A 315 0.40 -15.92 -12.75
N PHE A 316 1.52 -16.63 -12.56
CA PHE A 316 2.39 -17.02 -13.67
C PHE A 316 1.81 -18.20 -14.46
N SER A 317 1.73 -18.07 -15.79
CA SER A 317 1.28 -19.13 -16.70
C SER A 317 2.43 -19.71 -17.53
N ASP A 318 3.38 -18.88 -17.96
CA ASP A 318 4.59 -19.29 -18.68
C ASP A 318 5.83 -18.84 -17.88
N ILE A 319 6.58 -19.81 -17.37
CA ILE A 319 7.83 -19.57 -16.64
C ILE A 319 9.07 -20.05 -17.40
N SER A 320 8.95 -20.36 -18.68
CA SER A 320 10.02 -20.94 -19.50
C SER A 320 11.25 -20.04 -19.65
N SER A 321 11.08 -18.71 -19.51
CA SER A 321 12.21 -17.77 -19.52
C SER A 321 13.20 -17.98 -18.36
N LEU A 322 12.79 -18.70 -17.30
CA LEU A 322 13.66 -19.07 -16.17
C LEU A 322 14.55 -20.29 -16.47
N GLY A 323 14.35 -21.01 -17.58
CA GLY A 323 15.10 -22.22 -17.91
C GLY A 323 16.61 -22.01 -18.05
N LYS A 324 17.03 -20.78 -18.34
CA LYS A 324 18.46 -20.41 -18.45
C LYS A 324 19.15 -20.11 -17.11
N LEU A 325 18.42 -20.01 -16.01
CA LEU A 325 18.97 -19.71 -14.69
C LEU A 325 19.47 -21.00 -14.03
N THR A 326 20.65 -21.48 -14.41
CA THR A 326 21.13 -22.82 -14.02
C THR A 326 21.61 -22.95 -12.57
N LEU A 327 21.76 -21.85 -11.83
CA LEU A 327 22.24 -21.87 -10.44
C LEU A 327 21.13 -22.05 -9.39
N ILE A 328 19.86 -22.02 -9.78
CA ILE A 328 18.74 -22.15 -8.84
C ILE A 328 18.68 -23.59 -8.32
N ASN A 329 19.03 -23.77 -7.04
CA ASN A 329 18.99 -25.04 -6.32
C ASN A 329 17.69 -25.21 -5.52
N ASN A 330 17.09 -24.09 -5.08
CA ASN A 330 15.82 -24.06 -4.35
C ASN A 330 14.80 -23.26 -5.16
N PHE A 331 13.80 -23.93 -5.72
CA PHE A 331 12.78 -23.31 -6.57
C PHE A 331 11.38 -23.62 -6.06
N TYR A 332 10.54 -22.59 -5.95
CA TYR A 332 9.16 -22.71 -5.49
C TYR A 332 8.24 -21.84 -6.36
N ALA A 333 7.34 -22.47 -7.12
CA ALA A 333 6.37 -21.79 -7.98
C ALA A 333 4.95 -22.38 -7.85
N GLN A 334 4.63 -22.94 -6.69
CA GLN A 334 3.35 -23.59 -6.42
C GLN A 334 2.22 -22.60 -6.13
N GLY A 335 0.97 -23.04 -6.29
CA GLY A 335 -0.21 -22.28 -5.90
C GLY A 335 -0.50 -21.04 -6.76
N GLN A 336 -0.13 -21.04 -8.03
CA GLN A 336 -0.51 -19.96 -8.95
C GLN A 336 -2.04 -19.84 -9.08
N SER A 337 -2.53 -18.63 -9.31
CA SER A 337 -3.95 -18.32 -9.49
C SER A 337 -4.13 -17.46 -10.74
N ILE A 338 -4.46 -18.10 -11.85
CA ILE A 338 -4.66 -17.46 -13.15
C ILE A 338 -6.15 -17.24 -13.36
N VAL A 339 -6.54 -16.01 -13.69
CA VAL A 339 -7.93 -15.68 -14.05
C VAL A 339 -7.97 -15.32 -15.52
N LEU A 340 -8.65 -16.15 -16.32
CA LEU A 340 -8.89 -15.88 -17.72
C LEU A 340 -10.07 -14.92 -17.89
N PRO A 341 -10.14 -14.17 -19.00
CA PRO A 341 -11.34 -13.44 -19.38
C PRO A 341 -12.57 -14.36 -19.47
N ASP A 342 -13.76 -13.82 -19.24
CA ASP A 342 -15.01 -14.55 -19.43
C ASP A 342 -15.07 -15.15 -20.85
N GLY A 343 -15.43 -16.43 -20.93
CA GLY A 343 -15.46 -17.21 -22.16
C GLY A 343 -16.87 -17.59 -22.59
N VAL A 344 -16.97 -18.12 -23.80
CA VAL A 344 -18.21 -18.60 -24.41
C VAL A 344 -18.19 -20.12 -24.44
N LYS A 345 -19.32 -20.73 -24.12
CA LYS A 345 -19.53 -22.17 -24.17
C LYS A 345 -19.18 -22.69 -25.56
N ASP A 346 -18.41 -23.77 -25.59
CA ASP A 346 -17.93 -24.44 -26.80
C ASP A 346 -16.98 -23.57 -27.67
N GLU A 347 -16.46 -22.44 -27.15
CA GLU A 347 -15.45 -21.62 -27.83
C GLU A 347 -14.09 -21.65 -27.12
N PRO A 348 -12.98 -21.76 -27.88
CA PRO A 348 -11.64 -21.86 -27.31
C PRO A 348 -11.14 -20.51 -26.76
N THR A 349 -10.53 -20.56 -25.58
CA THR A 349 -9.79 -19.43 -24.98
C THR A 349 -8.30 -19.72 -25.02
N ALA A 350 -7.51 -18.81 -25.61
CA ALA A 350 -6.06 -18.97 -25.67
C ALA A 350 -5.42 -18.91 -24.27
N ILE A 351 -4.55 -19.86 -23.97
CA ILE A 351 -3.75 -19.90 -22.75
C ILE A 351 -2.41 -20.60 -23.00
N THR A 352 -1.31 -19.94 -22.66
CA THR A 352 0.03 -20.55 -22.70
C THR A 352 0.41 -21.01 -21.30
N MET A 353 0.65 -22.31 -21.16
CA MET A 353 1.07 -22.94 -19.91
C MET A 353 2.40 -23.66 -20.13
N LYS A 354 3.49 -23.13 -19.59
CA LYS A 354 4.82 -23.72 -19.72
C LYS A 354 5.59 -23.64 -18.43
N ASP A 355 6.17 -24.77 -18.04
CA ASP A 355 7.09 -24.84 -16.91
C ASP A 355 8.46 -24.24 -17.24
N ARG A 356 9.39 -24.35 -16.29
CA ARG A 356 10.74 -23.77 -16.41
C ARG A 356 11.56 -24.43 -17.52
N GLN A 357 11.28 -25.67 -17.88
CA GLN A 357 11.91 -26.40 -18.97
C GLN A 357 11.25 -26.10 -20.32
N GLY A 358 10.18 -25.30 -20.33
CA GLY A 358 9.40 -24.98 -21.52
C GLY A 358 8.43 -26.09 -21.91
N VAL A 359 8.20 -27.06 -21.03
CA VAL A 359 7.29 -28.18 -21.24
C VAL A 359 5.87 -27.76 -20.84
N ALA A 360 4.88 -28.21 -21.61
CA ALA A 360 3.48 -28.01 -21.28
C ALA A 360 3.11 -28.76 -20.00
N VAL A 361 2.31 -28.14 -19.14
CA VAL A 361 1.89 -28.74 -17.85
C VAL A 361 0.70 -29.68 -18.03
N GLU A 362 0.51 -30.59 -17.07
CA GLU A 362 -0.69 -31.43 -17.01
C GLU A 362 -1.84 -30.70 -16.31
N PHE A 363 -3.07 -30.99 -16.75
CA PHE A 363 -4.29 -30.39 -16.21
C PHE A 363 -5.17 -31.45 -15.55
N TYR A 364 -5.79 -31.07 -14.43
CA TYR A 364 -6.71 -31.89 -13.64
C TYR A 364 -7.93 -31.03 -13.32
N ALA A 365 -9.15 -31.51 -13.58
CA ALA A 365 -10.35 -30.71 -13.30
C ALA A 365 -11.43 -31.49 -12.56
N THR A 366 -12.31 -30.74 -11.92
CA THR A 366 -13.56 -31.22 -11.31
C THR A 366 -14.76 -31.09 -12.25
N SER A 367 -14.59 -30.45 -13.41
CA SER A 367 -15.58 -30.29 -14.48
C SER A 367 -14.99 -30.68 -15.85
N TYR A 368 -15.82 -31.07 -16.81
CA TYR A 368 -15.37 -31.43 -18.17
C TYR A 368 -14.84 -30.18 -18.91
N PHE A 369 -13.68 -30.32 -19.57
CA PHE A 369 -13.04 -29.32 -20.41
C PHE A 369 -12.21 -30.03 -21.48
N ASP A 370 -11.90 -29.31 -22.56
CA ASP A 370 -10.95 -29.76 -23.58
C ASP A 370 -9.76 -28.80 -23.63
N TYR A 371 -8.54 -29.33 -23.63
CA TYR A 371 -7.30 -28.56 -23.78
C TYR A 371 -6.54 -29.05 -24.99
N ASP A 372 -6.44 -28.18 -26.00
CA ASP A 372 -5.67 -28.46 -27.21
C ASP A 372 -4.25 -27.89 -27.05
N ILE A 373 -3.29 -28.81 -26.89
CA ILE A 373 -1.86 -28.51 -26.77
C ILE A 373 -1.33 -27.82 -28.04
N ALA A 374 -1.79 -28.22 -29.23
CA ALA A 374 -1.27 -27.70 -30.49
C ALA A 374 -1.65 -26.23 -30.71
N THR A 375 -2.85 -25.85 -30.31
CA THR A 375 -3.35 -24.47 -30.40
C THR A 375 -3.19 -23.68 -29.11
N SER A 376 -2.83 -24.33 -28.00
CA SER A 376 -2.74 -23.74 -26.66
C SER A 376 -4.05 -23.06 -26.27
N THR A 377 -5.16 -23.79 -26.37
CA THR A 377 -6.50 -23.28 -26.07
C THR A 377 -7.24 -24.17 -25.08
N LEU A 378 -8.07 -23.55 -24.25
CA LEU A 378 -8.94 -24.17 -23.26
C LEU A 378 -10.40 -23.94 -23.67
N THR A 379 -11.19 -25.01 -23.74
CA THR A 379 -12.61 -24.96 -24.12
C THR A 379 -13.46 -25.63 -23.04
N PHE A 380 -14.57 -25.00 -22.67
CA PHE A 380 -15.55 -25.55 -21.73
C PHE A 380 -16.89 -25.77 -22.42
N ASP A 381 -17.51 -26.91 -22.16
CA ASP A 381 -18.78 -27.35 -22.73
C ASP A 381 -19.99 -27.08 -21.82
N THR A 382 -19.77 -26.40 -20.71
CA THR A 382 -20.77 -26.12 -19.68
C THR A 382 -20.68 -24.66 -19.24
N ASN A 383 -21.76 -24.12 -18.69
CA ASN A 383 -21.82 -22.74 -18.21
C ASN A 383 -21.47 -22.65 -16.73
N GLY A 384 -21.02 -21.48 -16.30
CA GLY A 384 -20.75 -21.15 -14.90
C GLY A 384 -19.29 -20.84 -14.64
N LYS A 385 -18.90 -20.85 -13.36
CA LYS A 385 -17.50 -20.68 -12.97
C LYS A 385 -16.79 -22.03 -13.02
N HIS A 386 -15.74 -22.10 -13.81
CA HIS A 386 -14.88 -23.28 -13.92
C HIS A 386 -13.56 -23.03 -13.21
N THR A 387 -13.00 -24.10 -12.66
CA THR A 387 -11.67 -24.11 -12.06
C THR A 387 -10.94 -25.35 -12.52
N VAL A 388 -9.79 -25.16 -13.16
CA VAL A 388 -8.91 -26.23 -13.63
C VAL A 388 -7.63 -26.15 -12.81
N GLN A 389 -7.24 -27.25 -12.20
CA GLN A 389 -5.95 -27.37 -11.53
C GLN A 389 -4.89 -27.76 -12.56
N PHE A 390 -3.66 -27.31 -12.38
CA PHE A 390 -2.53 -27.75 -13.17
C PHE A 390 -1.32 -28.02 -12.29
N GLN A 391 -0.46 -28.91 -12.75
CA GLN A 391 0.86 -29.13 -12.15
C GLN A 391 1.84 -29.68 -13.20
N ASN A 392 3.14 -29.49 -12.97
CA ASN A 392 4.18 -30.18 -13.73
C ASN A 392 4.65 -31.47 -13.01
N ASP A 393 5.41 -32.31 -13.71
CA ASP A 393 5.92 -33.58 -13.18
C ASP A 393 6.80 -33.42 -11.93
N ALA A 394 7.54 -32.31 -11.84
CA ALA A 394 8.40 -32.00 -10.70
C ALA A 394 7.63 -31.48 -9.47
N LEU A 395 6.32 -31.21 -9.60
CA LEU A 395 5.44 -30.67 -8.56
C LEU A 395 5.90 -29.32 -7.97
N ASP A 396 6.79 -28.61 -8.65
CA ASP A 396 7.33 -27.31 -8.22
C ASP A 396 6.65 -26.12 -8.92
N PHE A 397 5.85 -26.37 -9.96
CA PHE A 397 4.99 -25.40 -10.65
C PHE A 397 3.56 -25.94 -10.73
N SER A 398 2.65 -25.29 -10.01
CA SER A 398 1.25 -25.74 -9.91
C SER A 398 0.33 -24.58 -9.58
N GLY A 399 -0.96 -24.78 -9.80
CA GLY A 399 -1.94 -23.75 -9.49
C GLY A 399 -3.34 -24.06 -9.97
N VAL A 400 -4.14 -23.01 -10.06
CA VAL A 400 -5.51 -23.01 -10.57
C VAL A 400 -5.66 -21.99 -11.69
N ILE A 401 -6.48 -22.36 -12.67
CA ILE A 401 -7.00 -21.49 -13.71
C ILE A 401 -8.50 -21.35 -13.47
N GLN A 402 -8.98 -20.11 -13.45
CA GLN A 402 -10.38 -19.79 -13.25
C GLN A 402 -10.93 -19.06 -14.47
N GLN A 403 -12.11 -19.47 -14.92
CA GLN A 403 -12.81 -18.82 -16.02
C GLN A 403 -14.34 -18.91 -15.81
N THR A 404 -15.06 -17.84 -16.13
CA THR A 404 -16.54 -17.87 -16.18
C THR A 404 -16.97 -18.11 -17.62
N ILE A 405 -17.87 -19.08 -17.84
CA ILE A 405 -18.37 -19.49 -19.17
C ILE A 405 -19.86 -19.23 -19.27
N ALA A 406 -20.29 -18.64 -20.38
CA ALA A 406 -21.70 -18.40 -20.70
C ALA A 406 -22.04 -18.93 -22.10
N ASN A 407 -23.33 -19.23 -22.38
CA ASN A 407 -23.72 -19.76 -23.68
C ASN A 407 -23.35 -18.81 -24.82
N LYS A 408 -23.03 -19.40 -25.98
CA LYS A 408 -23.00 -18.69 -27.26
C LYS A 408 -24.35 -18.02 -27.53
N GLY A 409 -24.38 -16.69 -27.46
CA GLY A 409 -25.60 -15.87 -27.50
C GLY A 409 -26.03 -15.23 -26.18
N LEU A 410 -25.28 -15.44 -25.08
CA LEU A 410 -25.49 -14.76 -23.79
C LEU A 410 -24.28 -13.89 -23.36
N THR A 411 -23.19 -13.87 -24.12
CA THR A 411 -22.07 -12.94 -23.92
C THR A 411 -22.28 -11.63 -24.67
N THR A 412 -23.37 -10.97 -24.33
CA THR A 412 -23.41 -9.51 -24.18
C THR A 412 -24.49 -9.25 -23.16
N GLN A 413 -24.13 -8.74 -21.99
CA GLN A 413 -25.11 -8.01 -21.19
C GLN A 413 -25.72 -6.94 -22.10
N LEU A 414 -27.04 -6.92 -22.21
CA LEU A 414 -27.77 -5.73 -22.62
C LEU A 414 -27.54 -4.67 -21.54
N SER A 415 -26.51 -3.85 -21.72
CA SER A 415 -26.30 -2.67 -20.89
C SER A 415 -27.19 -1.54 -21.42
N ILE A 416 -28.40 -1.45 -20.85
CA ILE A 416 -29.30 -0.29 -20.81
C ILE A 416 -30.47 -0.31 -21.80
N LEU A 417 -31.65 -0.52 -21.22
CA LEU A 417 -32.79 0.35 -21.52
C LEU A 417 -32.85 1.42 -20.44
N ASP A 418 -33.04 2.66 -20.86
CA ASP A 418 -33.39 3.74 -19.94
C ASP A 418 -34.58 3.29 -19.09
N ASN A 419 -34.62 3.66 -17.81
CA ASN A 419 -35.88 3.60 -17.07
C ASN A 419 -36.90 4.46 -17.81
N PHE A 420 -37.94 3.82 -18.37
CA PHE A 420 -39.01 4.51 -19.06
C PHE A 420 -40.02 5.00 -18.02
N ARG A 421 -40.23 6.31 -17.97
CA ARG A 421 -41.19 6.94 -17.06
C ARG A 421 -42.44 7.35 -17.81
N LEU A 422 -43.58 7.28 -17.15
CA LEU A 422 -44.85 7.74 -17.72
C LEU A 422 -44.74 9.20 -18.20
N GLY A 423 -44.95 9.41 -19.50
CA GLY A 423 -44.81 10.72 -20.17
C GLY A 423 -43.57 10.83 -21.06
N ASP A 424 -42.64 9.88 -21.01
CA ASP A 424 -41.53 9.81 -21.96
C ASP A 424 -42.05 9.59 -23.38
N LYS A 425 -41.50 10.34 -24.35
CA LYS A 425 -41.96 10.27 -25.74
C LYS A 425 -41.48 9.03 -26.48
N TYR A 426 -40.34 8.49 -26.05
CA TYR A 426 -39.63 7.41 -26.72
C TYR A 426 -39.15 6.39 -25.70
N ILE A 427 -39.19 5.12 -26.09
CA ILE A 427 -38.37 4.07 -25.49
C ILE A 427 -36.99 4.19 -26.15
N THR A 428 -35.95 4.36 -25.34
CA THR A 428 -34.57 4.48 -25.80
C THR A 428 -33.67 3.51 -25.05
N GLY A 429 -32.70 2.95 -25.77
CA GLY A 429 -31.71 2.05 -25.19
C GLY A 429 -30.48 1.94 -26.09
N VAL A 430 -29.46 1.27 -25.57
CA VAL A 430 -28.25 0.91 -26.33
C VAL A 430 -28.08 -0.60 -26.29
N TYR A 431 -27.51 -1.14 -27.36
CA TYR A 431 -27.26 -2.58 -27.49
C TYR A 431 -25.84 -2.80 -27.99
N THR A 432 -25.22 -3.87 -27.53
CA THR A 432 -23.83 -4.22 -27.86
C THR A 432 -23.74 -5.36 -28.87
N ASN A 433 -24.82 -6.12 -29.07
CA ASN A 433 -24.86 -7.20 -30.06
C ASN A 433 -24.94 -6.63 -31.49
N PRO A 434 -23.88 -6.75 -32.32
CA PRO A 434 -23.85 -6.15 -33.65
C PRO A 434 -24.80 -6.83 -34.65
N GLU A 435 -25.35 -8.01 -34.32
CA GLU A 435 -26.30 -8.72 -35.17
C GLU A 435 -27.71 -8.10 -35.09
N ILE A 436 -28.01 -7.32 -34.06
CA ILE A 436 -29.29 -6.64 -33.90
C ILE A 436 -29.43 -5.54 -34.96
N VAL A 437 -30.42 -5.72 -35.84
CA VAL A 437 -30.74 -4.78 -36.93
C VAL A 437 -32.22 -4.37 -36.99
N LYS A 438 -33.08 -5.06 -36.22
CA LYS A 438 -34.52 -4.80 -36.18
C LYS A 438 -35.04 -4.92 -34.75
N MET A 439 -36.14 -4.22 -34.47
CA MET A 439 -36.87 -4.32 -33.21
C MET A 439 -38.38 -4.36 -33.42
N THR A 440 -39.10 -4.88 -32.44
CA THR A 440 -40.54 -4.71 -32.28
C THR A 440 -40.85 -4.38 -30.82
N VAL A 441 -41.99 -3.74 -30.59
CA VAL A 441 -42.50 -3.45 -29.24
C VAL A 441 -43.85 -4.12 -29.08
N ASN A 442 -43.95 -5.06 -28.16
CA ASN A 442 -45.18 -5.71 -27.73
C ASN A 442 -45.75 -4.95 -26.52
N ILE A 443 -46.99 -4.49 -26.60
CA ILE A 443 -47.71 -3.85 -25.50
C ILE A 443 -48.96 -4.69 -25.22
N ASN A 444 -49.02 -5.33 -24.06
CA ASN A 444 -50.16 -6.16 -23.62
C ASN A 444 -50.60 -7.24 -24.63
N GLY A 445 -49.65 -7.85 -25.34
CA GLY A 445 -49.91 -8.89 -26.34
C GLY A 445 -50.04 -8.38 -27.78
N GLN A 446 -50.09 -7.06 -28.00
CA GLN A 446 -50.15 -6.47 -29.33
C GLN A 446 -48.75 -6.04 -29.79
N ILE A 447 -48.29 -6.57 -30.93
CA ILE A 447 -46.97 -6.27 -31.50
C ILE A 447 -47.05 -5.05 -32.42
N TYR A 448 -46.13 -4.12 -32.21
CA TYR A 448 -45.92 -2.95 -33.03
C TYR A 448 -44.54 -2.99 -33.68
N TYR A 449 -44.50 -2.76 -34.99
CA TYR A 449 -43.28 -2.77 -35.80
C TYR A 449 -42.73 -1.35 -35.99
N GLY A 450 -41.42 -1.24 -36.16
CA GLY A 450 -40.73 0.02 -36.40
C GLY A 450 -39.74 0.35 -35.28
N GLY A 451 -39.34 1.61 -35.23
CA GLY A 451 -38.23 2.07 -34.38
C GLY A 451 -36.90 2.09 -35.12
N ASP A 452 -36.01 2.98 -34.69
CA ASP A 452 -34.65 3.08 -35.22
C ASP A 452 -33.77 2.06 -34.49
N VAL A 453 -33.21 1.09 -35.23
CA VAL A 453 -32.16 0.17 -34.76
C VAL A 453 -30.93 0.39 -35.61
N LYS A 454 -30.03 1.25 -35.13
CA LYS A 454 -28.83 1.65 -35.87
C LYS A 454 -27.76 2.15 -34.93
N SER A 455 -26.50 1.88 -35.29
CA SER A 455 -25.33 2.41 -34.56
C SER A 455 -25.38 2.14 -33.05
N ASN A 456 -25.71 0.89 -32.66
CA ASN A 456 -25.79 0.44 -31.26
C ASN A 456 -26.88 1.14 -30.43
N ARG A 457 -27.91 1.70 -31.07
CA ARG A 457 -29.05 2.38 -30.40
C ARG A 457 -30.39 1.85 -30.86
N VAL A 458 -31.33 1.85 -29.92
CA VAL A 458 -32.75 1.64 -30.19
C VAL A 458 -33.53 2.87 -29.79
N LYS A 459 -34.45 3.30 -30.66
CA LYS A 459 -35.38 4.39 -30.38
C LYS A 459 -36.73 4.06 -30.96
N TYR A 460 -37.74 3.99 -30.11
CA TYR A 460 -39.11 3.70 -30.51
C TYR A 460 -40.06 4.75 -29.95
N TYR A 461 -40.82 5.41 -30.82
CA TYR A 461 -41.82 6.40 -30.38
C TYR A 461 -43.02 5.69 -29.75
N VAL A 462 -43.32 6.04 -28.50
CA VAL A 462 -44.37 5.37 -27.72
C VAL A 462 -45.33 6.36 -27.05
N TYR A 463 -45.12 7.67 -27.21
CA TYR A 463 -45.95 8.70 -26.57
C TYR A 463 -47.44 8.58 -26.94
N ASP A 464 -47.72 8.28 -28.20
CA ASP A 464 -49.08 8.10 -28.73
C ASP A 464 -49.75 6.80 -28.27
N ARG A 465 -49.01 5.91 -27.61
CA ARG A 465 -49.53 4.66 -27.05
C ARG A 465 -50.10 4.83 -25.64
N ASN A 466 -49.93 6.00 -25.01
CA ASN A 466 -50.47 6.33 -23.68
C ASN A 466 -50.24 5.21 -22.65
N LEU A 467 -48.99 4.74 -22.56
CA LEU A 467 -48.61 3.66 -21.66
C LEU A 467 -49.05 3.94 -20.22
N LYS A 468 -49.40 2.88 -19.49
CA LYS A 468 -49.74 2.89 -18.07
C LYS A 468 -48.74 2.04 -17.31
N LYS A 469 -48.57 2.30 -16.01
CA LYS A 469 -47.66 1.54 -15.14
C LYS A 469 -47.93 0.02 -15.15
N GLN A 470 -49.17 -0.38 -15.39
CA GLN A 470 -49.56 -1.79 -15.40
C GLN A 470 -49.35 -2.48 -16.74
N ASP A 471 -49.00 -1.74 -17.80
CA ASP A 471 -48.82 -2.33 -19.12
C ASP A 471 -47.61 -3.25 -19.14
N ASN A 472 -47.81 -4.46 -19.65
CA ASN A 472 -46.71 -5.36 -19.95
C ASN A 472 -46.14 -4.99 -21.31
N VAL A 473 -45.02 -4.28 -21.31
CA VAL A 473 -44.33 -3.85 -22.53
C VAL A 473 -43.06 -4.67 -22.68
N THR A 474 -42.93 -5.40 -23.80
CA THR A 474 -41.75 -6.21 -24.11
C THR A 474 -41.18 -5.78 -25.45
N ILE A 475 -39.88 -5.54 -25.53
CA ILE A 475 -39.16 -5.13 -26.72
C ILE A 475 -38.39 -6.35 -27.23
N GLN A 476 -38.56 -6.70 -28.49
CA GLN A 476 -37.90 -7.85 -29.11
C GLN A 476 -36.92 -7.38 -30.18
N PHE A 477 -35.73 -7.98 -30.25
CA PHE A 477 -34.66 -7.63 -31.16
C PHE A 477 -34.31 -8.80 -32.09
N TYR A 478 -34.05 -8.49 -33.35
CA TYR A 478 -33.87 -9.50 -34.40
C TYR A 478 -32.65 -9.22 -35.28
N ASP A 479 -32.11 -10.28 -35.86
CA ASP A 479 -31.10 -10.21 -36.89
C ASP A 479 -31.69 -9.87 -38.28
N LYS A 480 -30.83 -9.83 -39.30
CA LYS A 480 -31.24 -9.54 -40.69
C LYS A 480 -32.18 -10.62 -41.26
N ALA A 481 -32.11 -11.85 -40.74
CA ALA A 481 -32.90 -13.00 -41.16
C ALA A 481 -34.19 -13.19 -40.33
N ASP A 482 -34.58 -12.18 -39.55
CA ASP A 482 -35.76 -12.20 -38.68
C ASP A 482 -35.71 -13.26 -37.55
N LYS A 483 -34.52 -13.75 -37.22
CA LYS A 483 -34.31 -14.57 -36.03
C LYS A 483 -34.37 -13.68 -34.80
N LEU A 484 -35.21 -14.05 -33.83
CA LEU A 484 -35.23 -13.39 -32.53
C LEU A 484 -33.88 -13.62 -31.84
N LEU A 485 -33.18 -12.53 -31.57
CA LEU A 485 -31.91 -12.55 -30.85
C LEU A 485 -32.15 -12.34 -29.36
N GLU A 486 -33.04 -11.41 -29.00
CA GLU A 486 -33.19 -10.97 -27.62
C GLU A 486 -34.59 -10.40 -27.35
N SER A 487 -35.01 -10.43 -26.09
CA SER A 487 -36.28 -9.87 -25.61
C SER A 487 -36.10 -9.20 -24.25
N TYR A 488 -36.65 -8.01 -24.09
CA TYR A 488 -36.56 -7.22 -22.85
C TYR A 488 -37.92 -6.73 -22.39
N THR A 489 -38.26 -6.93 -21.12
CA THR A 489 -39.48 -6.37 -20.51
C THR A 489 -39.21 -4.97 -19.97
N LEU A 490 -39.85 -3.97 -20.56
CA LEU A 490 -39.75 -2.56 -20.17
C LEU A 490 -40.31 -2.35 -18.76
N LYS A 491 -39.44 -1.92 -17.85
CA LYS A 491 -39.86 -1.42 -16.54
C LYS A 491 -40.47 -0.03 -16.70
N ILE A 492 -41.78 0.08 -16.47
CA ILE A 492 -42.50 1.36 -16.52
C ILE A 492 -42.55 1.95 -15.11
N GLU A 493 -41.93 3.11 -14.94
CA GLU A 493 -41.93 3.85 -13.68
C GLU A 493 -42.97 4.97 -13.70
N ASP A 494 -43.48 5.33 -12.52
CA ASP A 494 -44.38 6.47 -12.40
C ASP A 494 -43.71 7.75 -12.88
N LYS A 495 -44.52 8.70 -13.36
CA LYS A 495 -44.06 10.06 -13.57
C LYS A 495 -43.60 10.63 -12.24
N MET A 496 -42.30 10.82 -12.07
CA MET A 496 -41.77 11.38 -10.83
C MET A 496 -41.99 12.89 -10.74
N THR A 497 -42.17 13.38 -9.52
CA THR A 497 -42.12 14.81 -9.20
C THR A 497 -40.68 15.21 -8.92
N THR A 498 -40.24 16.36 -9.44
CA THR A 498 -38.92 16.92 -9.14
C THR A 498 -38.72 16.99 -7.62
N PRO A 499 -37.64 16.41 -7.06
CA PRO A 499 -37.36 16.47 -5.64
C PRO A 499 -37.29 17.92 -5.16
N THR A 500 -37.73 18.18 -3.92
CA THR A 500 -37.73 19.54 -3.35
C THR A 500 -36.36 20.22 -3.46
N LYS A 501 -35.25 19.46 -3.32
CA LYS A 501 -33.86 19.93 -3.49
C LYS A 501 -33.65 20.63 -4.83
N TRP A 502 -34.18 20.04 -5.91
CA TRP A 502 -33.91 20.45 -7.28
C TRP A 502 -34.99 21.34 -7.88
N LYS A 503 -36.09 21.59 -7.16
CA LYS A 503 -37.31 22.24 -7.71
C LYS A 503 -37.03 23.58 -8.40
N ASN A 504 -36.03 24.32 -7.93
CA ASN A 504 -35.65 25.63 -8.46
C ASN A 504 -34.19 25.64 -8.98
N SER A 505 -33.59 24.48 -9.22
CA SER A 505 -32.17 24.40 -9.60
C SER A 505 -31.98 24.58 -11.10
N ASP A 506 -31.00 25.41 -11.47
CA ASP A 506 -30.46 25.48 -12.82
C ASP A 506 -28.98 25.09 -12.76
N VAL A 507 -28.68 23.89 -13.26
CA VAL A 507 -27.35 23.29 -13.14
C VAL A 507 -26.57 23.47 -14.43
N THR A 508 -25.43 24.15 -14.34
CA THR A 508 -24.58 24.44 -15.50
C THR A 508 -23.33 23.56 -15.50
N PHE A 509 -23.09 22.88 -16.61
CA PHE A 509 -21.93 22.02 -16.83
C PHE A 509 -20.89 22.74 -17.69
N PHE A 510 -19.69 22.91 -17.16
CA PHE A 510 -18.51 23.38 -17.89
C PHE A 510 -17.55 22.21 -18.12
N GLY A 511 -16.90 22.20 -19.28
CA GLY A 511 -15.84 21.24 -19.59
C GLY A 511 -15.55 21.18 -21.08
N ASP A 512 -14.87 20.14 -21.52
CA ASP A 512 -14.39 20.04 -22.89
C ASP A 512 -15.36 19.29 -23.82
N SER A 513 -14.83 18.66 -24.88
CA SER A 513 -15.57 17.81 -25.81
C SER A 513 -16.27 16.63 -25.12
N ILE A 514 -15.78 16.17 -23.97
CA ILE A 514 -16.40 15.09 -23.20
C ILE A 514 -17.72 15.57 -22.61
N THR A 515 -17.73 16.77 -22.00
CA THR A 515 -18.93 17.41 -21.46
C THR A 515 -19.94 17.72 -22.55
N LEU A 516 -19.47 18.12 -23.73
CA LEU A 516 -20.32 18.31 -24.91
C LEU A 516 -20.97 16.98 -25.40
N GLY A 517 -20.41 15.83 -25.03
CA GLY A 517 -20.80 14.52 -25.56
C GLY A 517 -20.26 14.25 -26.97
N LEU A 518 -19.14 14.89 -27.35
CA LEU A 518 -18.55 14.73 -28.68
C LEU A 518 -18.21 13.26 -28.95
N ARG A 519 -18.53 12.78 -30.16
CA ARG A 519 -18.35 11.39 -30.62
C ARG A 519 -19.22 10.35 -29.89
N ALA A 520 -20.07 10.79 -28.96
CA ALA A 520 -21.14 10.00 -28.40
C ALA A 520 -22.50 10.50 -28.91
N ASN A 521 -23.52 9.66 -28.76
CA ASN A 521 -24.88 10.00 -29.14
C ASN A 521 -25.69 10.67 -28.02
N VAL A 522 -25.05 10.85 -26.86
CA VAL A 522 -25.61 11.44 -25.66
C VAL A 522 -24.48 12.14 -24.90
N ALA A 523 -24.81 13.21 -24.20
CA ALA A 523 -23.90 13.88 -23.29
C ALA A 523 -24.30 13.54 -21.85
N PHE A 524 -23.34 13.20 -21.00
CA PHE A 524 -23.62 12.88 -19.61
C PHE A 524 -24.42 13.97 -18.86
N PRO A 525 -24.29 15.30 -19.15
CA PRO A 525 -25.14 16.31 -18.50
C PRO A 525 -26.64 16.05 -18.71
N THR A 526 -27.05 15.66 -19.91
CA THR A 526 -28.46 15.35 -20.22
C THR A 526 -28.94 14.10 -19.48
N LEU A 527 -28.06 13.12 -19.29
CA LEU A 527 -28.36 11.93 -18.49
C LEU A 527 -28.45 12.27 -16.99
N VAL A 528 -27.58 13.14 -16.47
CA VAL A 528 -27.66 13.65 -15.09
C VAL A 528 -28.97 14.40 -14.86
N GLN A 529 -29.40 15.24 -15.81
CA GLN A 529 -30.71 15.90 -15.75
C GLN A 529 -31.83 14.87 -15.56
N LYS A 530 -31.81 13.79 -16.34
CA LYS A 530 -32.80 12.70 -16.25
C LYS A 530 -32.69 11.92 -14.93
N ASN A 531 -31.48 11.61 -14.49
CA ASN A 531 -31.20 10.84 -13.27
C ASN A 531 -31.66 11.57 -12.01
N LEU A 532 -31.37 12.88 -11.91
CA LEU A 532 -31.69 13.71 -10.74
C LEU A 532 -33.00 14.50 -10.88
N MET A 533 -33.64 14.44 -12.04
CA MET A 533 -34.87 15.18 -12.37
C MET A 533 -34.70 16.70 -12.27
N LEU A 534 -33.55 17.20 -12.74
CA LEU A 534 -33.27 18.64 -12.73
C LEU A 534 -34.25 19.37 -13.67
N PRO A 535 -34.90 20.45 -13.22
CA PRO A 535 -35.91 21.14 -14.03
C PRO A 535 -35.25 21.85 -15.23
N SER A 536 -34.02 22.32 -15.07
CA SER A 536 -33.19 22.91 -16.12
C SER A 536 -31.73 22.50 -15.97
N ILE A 537 -31.06 22.35 -17.10
CA ILE A 537 -29.60 22.31 -17.17
C ILE A 537 -29.10 23.19 -18.30
N GLN A 538 -27.85 23.61 -18.19
CA GLN A 538 -27.08 24.18 -19.30
C GLN A 538 -25.84 23.33 -19.54
N ASN A 539 -25.63 22.87 -20.77
CA ASN A 539 -24.38 22.23 -21.18
C ASN A 539 -23.52 23.23 -21.94
N LEU A 540 -22.50 23.76 -21.27
CA LEU A 540 -21.57 24.75 -21.81
C LEU A 540 -20.21 24.13 -22.14
N GLY A 541 -20.17 22.83 -22.48
CA GLY A 541 -18.98 22.16 -22.97
C GLY A 541 -18.40 22.83 -24.22
N VAL A 542 -17.07 23.00 -24.27
CA VAL A 542 -16.37 23.61 -25.41
C VAL A 542 -15.33 22.63 -25.94
N SER A 543 -15.56 22.13 -27.16
CA SER A 543 -14.67 21.16 -27.78
C SER A 543 -13.24 21.70 -27.90
N GLY A 544 -12.27 20.91 -27.44
CA GLY A 544 -10.85 21.27 -27.49
C GLY A 544 -10.45 22.39 -26.54
N ALA A 545 -11.28 22.80 -25.59
CA ALA A 545 -10.90 23.85 -24.63
C ALA A 545 -10.14 23.29 -23.42
N SER A 546 -9.07 23.97 -23.01
CA SER A 546 -8.49 23.83 -21.66
C SER A 546 -9.20 24.76 -20.68
N LEU A 547 -9.04 24.52 -19.38
CA LEU A 547 -9.49 25.48 -18.38
C LEU A 547 -8.64 26.74 -18.44
N ALA A 548 -7.31 26.59 -18.38
CA ALA A 548 -6.38 27.72 -18.38
C ALA A 548 -6.08 28.25 -19.79
N GLN A 549 -5.66 29.53 -19.87
CA GLN A 549 -5.29 30.18 -21.12
C GLN A 549 -3.95 29.65 -21.66
N SER A 550 -3.93 29.19 -22.91
CA SER A 550 -2.72 28.98 -23.72
C SER A 550 -2.74 29.91 -24.95
N SER A 551 -1.84 29.74 -25.92
CA SER A 551 -1.85 30.53 -27.16
C SER A 551 -2.54 29.73 -28.27
N GLY A 552 -3.55 30.31 -28.93
CA GLY A 552 -4.16 29.75 -30.14
C GLY A 552 -5.20 28.64 -29.92
N GLN A 553 -5.78 28.51 -28.73
CA GLN A 553 -6.81 27.51 -28.39
C GLN A 553 -8.08 28.19 -27.85
N LEU A 554 -9.18 27.44 -27.66
CA LEU A 554 -10.34 27.90 -26.91
C LEU A 554 -10.12 27.67 -25.41
N TYR A 555 -10.62 28.54 -24.54
CA TYR A 555 -10.44 28.40 -23.08
C TYR A 555 -11.78 28.50 -22.35
N LEU A 556 -12.00 27.63 -21.36
CA LEU A 556 -13.24 27.64 -20.58
C LEU A 556 -13.38 28.91 -19.76
N MET A 557 -12.28 29.54 -19.35
CA MET A 557 -12.31 30.80 -18.61
C MET A 557 -13.11 31.91 -19.32
N ASP A 558 -13.06 31.98 -20.66
CA ASP A 558 -13.84 32.98 -21.40
C ASP A 558 -15.34 32.69 -21.32
N LYS A 559 -15.71 31.40 -21.40
CA LYS A 559 -17.10 30.97 -21.22
C LYS A 559 -17.57 31.21 -19.78
N ILE A 560 -16.74 30.90 -18.79
CA ILE A 560 -17.01 31.12 -17.37
C ILE A 560 -17.21 32.62 -17.09
N ASN A 561 -16.36 33.49 -17.65
CA ASN A 561 -16.43 34.93 -17.43
C ASN A 561 -17.61 35.59 -18.14
N SER A 562 -18.02 35.08 -19.30
CA SER A 562 -19.13 35.63 -20.10
C SER A 562 -20.51 35.08 -19.71
N THR A 563 -20.58 34.04 -18.87
CA THR A 563 -21.85 33.45 -18.42
C THR A 563 -22.56 34.36 -17.43
N ASN A 564 -23.88 34.53 -17.59
CA ASN A 564 -24.73 35.15 -16.59
C ASN A 564 -25.13 34.11 -15.53
N TYR A 565 -24.82 34.39 -14.26
CA TYR A 565 -25.08 33.49 -13.13
C TYR A 565 -26.35 33.81 -12.34
N ASP A 566 -27.13 34.84 -12.71
CA ASP A 566 -28.31 35.28 -11.95
C ASP A 566 -29.34 34.15 -11.71
N ALA A 567 -29.45 33.19 -12.65
CA ALA A 567 -30.36 32.06 -12.55
C ALA A 567 -29.66 30.73 -12.17
N ILE A 568 -28.32 30.68 -12.17
CA ILE A 568 -27.55 29.45 -12.01
C ILE A 568 -27.36 29.13 -10.53
N THR A 569 -27.88 27.99 -10.09
CA THR A 569 -27.78 27.55 -8.69
C THR A 569 -26.55 26.69 -8.43
N ASP A 570 -26.18 25.85 -9.41
CA ASP A 570 -25.12 24.86 -9.26
C ASP A 570 -24.24 24.82 -10.53
N VAL A 571 -22.94 24.63 -10.35
CA VAL A 571 -21.98 24.44 -11.44
C VAL A 571 -21.17 23.16 -11.26
N VAL A 572 -21.03 22.42 -12.36
CA VAL A 572 -20.19 21.23 -12.45
C VAL A 572 -19.05 21.51 -13.42
N LEU A 573 -17.81 21.42 -12.95
CA LEU A 573 -16.62 21.61 -13.78
C LEU A 573 -15.94 20.26 -14.04
N PHE A 574 -15.85 19.86 -15.31
CA PHE A 574 -14.97 18.81 -15.80
C PHE A 574 -13.73 19.44 -16.45
N ALA A 575 -12.52 19.13 -15.96
CA ALA A 575 -11.29 19.77 -16.46
C ALA A 575 -10.04 18.87 -16.30
N GLY A 576 -8.89 19.34 -16.80
CA GLY A 576 -7.58 18.72 -16.59
C GLY A 576 -7.05 17.93 -17.80
N THR A 577 -7.92 17.31 -18.59
CA THR A 577 -7.51 16.48 -19.74
C THR A 577 -6.85 17.30 -20.85
N ASN A 578 -7.53 18.34 -21.33
CA ASN A 578 -6.97 19.23 -22.34
C ASN A 578 -5.86 20.12 -21.78
N ASP A 579 -5.94 20.49 -20.50
CA ASP A 579 -4.86 21.24 -19.82
C ASP A 579 -3.55 20.45 -19.83
N PHE A 580 -3.62 19.15 -19.54
CA PHE A 580 -2.50 18.23 -19.67
C PHE A 580 -1.99 18.14 -21.11
N ALA A 581 -2.89 17.90 -22.06
CA ALA A 581 -2.52 17.71 -23.46
C ALA A 581 -1.91 18.95 -24.13
N TYR A 582 -2.33 20.15 -23.71
CA TYR A 582 -1.81 21.41 -24.23
C TYR A 582 -0.64 21.98 -23.42
N ASN A 583 0.00 21.15 -22.58
CA ASN A 583 1.19 21.55 -21.83
C ASN A 583 0.94 22.79 -20.95
N ILE A 584 -0.24 22.92 -20.36
CA ILE A 584 -0.57 24.04 -19.47
C ILE A 584 0.30 23.95 -18.20
N PRO A 585 1.07 24.97 -17.81
CA PRO A 585 1.79 24.94 -16.54
C PRO A 585 0.81 24.78 -15.35
N LEU A 586 1.15 23.98 -14.35
CA LEU A 586 0.30 23.84 -13.16
C LEU A 586 0.17 25.16 -12.39
N GLY A 587 1.26 25.91 -12.24
CA GLY A 587 1.35 27.02 -11.29
C GLY A 587 1.48 26.51 -9.85
N THR A 588 1.39 27.41 -8.88
CA THR A 588 1.36 27.07 -7.44
C THR A 588 -0.08 26.99 -6.94
N PRO A 589 -0.34 26.30 -5.81
CA PRO A 589 -1.68 26.21 -5.24
C PRO A 589 -2.37 27.57 -5.00
N GLN A 590 -1.61 28.62 -4.72
CA GLN A 590 -2.11 29.99 -4.49
C GLN A 590 -2.03 30.87 -5.74
N SER A 591 -1.65 30.33 -6.89
CA SER A 591 -1.57 31.08 -8.15
C SER A 591 -2.89 31.77 -8.46
N THR A 592 -2.80 32.99 -8.96
CA THR A 592 -3.92 33.76 -9.56
C THR A 592 -3.72 33.98 -11.06
N ASP A 593 -2.62 33.47 -11.63
CA ASP A 593 -2.34 33.57 -13.06
C ASP A 593 -3.21 32.58 -13.84
N VAL A 594 -4.21 33.10 -14.56
CA VAL A 594 -5.17 32.33 -15.36
C VAL A 594 -4.53 31.56 -16.54
N LYS A 595 -3.24 31.78 -16.81
CA LYS A 595 -2.44 30.97 -17.76
C LYS A 595 -1.89 29.68 -17.13
N THR A 596 -2.02 29.54 -15.81
CA THR A 596 -1.69 28.32 -15.08
C THR A 596 -2.95 27.59 -14.66
N PHE A 597 -2.88 26.27 -14.53
CA PHE A 597 -4.04 25.45 -14.18
C PHE A 597 -4.60 25.81 -12.79
N TYR A 598 -3.73 25.94 -11.76
CA TYR A 598 -4.15 26.40 -10.44
C TYR A 598 -4.75 27.80 -10.47
N GLY A 599 -4.15 28.74 -11.23
CA GLY A 599 -4.68 30.10 -11.29
C GLY A 599 -6.04 30.19 -11.96
N ALA A 600 -6.27 29.43 -13.03
CA ALA A 600 -7.58 29.34 -13.67
C ALA A 600 -8.64 28.67 -12.76
N LEU A 601 -8.28 27.59 -12.06
CA LEU A 601 -9.15 26.97 -11.05
C LEU A 601 -9.53 27.94 -9.94
N ASN A 602 -8.55 28.62 -9.34
CA ASN A 602 -8.78 29.59 -8.27
C ASN A 602 -9.66 30.75 -8.73
N ALA A 603 -9.40 31.30 -9.92
CA ALA A 603 -10.20 32.37 -10.50
C ALA A 603 -11.66 31.93 -10.76
N SER A 604 -11.86 30.72 -11.28
CA SER A 604 -13.19 30.14 -11.51
C SER A 604 -13.98 30.01 -10.20
N VAL A 605 -13.35 29.44 -9.16
CA VAL A 605 -13.98 29.29 -7.83
C VAL A 605 -14.33 30.64 -7.22
N GLN A 606 -13.45 31.63 -7.33
CA GLN A 606 -13.74 32.99 -6.85
C GLN A 606 -14.96 33.59 -7.55
N LYS A 607 -15.07 33.42 -8.87
CA LYS A 607 -16.21 33.89 -9.66
C LYS A 607 -17.52 33.25 -9.20
N TRP A 608 -17.56 31.92 -9.08
CA TRP A 608 -18.78 31.20 -8.67
C TRP A 608 -19.18 31.48 -7.22
N LYS A 609 -18.22 31.62 -6.31
CA LYS A 609 -18.49 32.03 -4.93
C LYS A 609 -19.08 33.45 -4.87
N ALA A 610 -18.58 34.38 -5.67
CA ALA A 610 -19.13 35.74 -5.74
C ALA A 610 -20.57 35.76 -6.30
N SER A 611 -20.94 34.77 -7.11
CA SER A 611 -22.29 34.58 -7.63
C SER A 611 -23.19 33.68 -6.76
N ASN A 612 -22.74 33.29 -5.56
CA ASN A 612 -23.47 32.43 -4.63
C ASN A 612 -23.93 31.09 -5.25
N THR A 613 -23.10 30.53 -6.13
CA THR A 613 -23.37 29.27 -6.84
C THR A 613 -22.69 28.10 -6.11
N ASN A 614 -23.38 26.97 -5.98
CA ASN A 614 -22.77 25.73 -5.47
C ASN A 614 -21.82 25.15 -6.52
N VAL A 615 -20.65 24.68 -6.11
CA VAL A 615 -19.60 24.23 -7.03
C VAL A 615 -19.30 22.76 -6.82
N TYR A 616 -19.12 22.03 -7.91
CA TYR A 616 -18.77 20.61 -7.95
C TYR A 616 -17.65 20.39 -8.98
N PHE A 617 -16.63 19.62 -8.61
CA PHE A 617 -15.51 19.32 -9.49
C PHE A 617 -15.53 17.85 -9.91
N VAL A 618 -15.21 17.62 -11.19
CA VAL A 618 -15.03 16.32 -11.80
C VAL A 618 -13.63 16.29 -12.44
N GLY A 619 -12.76 15.43 -11.91
CA GLY A 619 -11.39 15.27 -12.40
C GLY A 619 -11.32 14.59 -13.77
N PRO A 620 -10.14 14.61 -14.42
CA PRO A 620 -9.94 13.94 -15.70
C PRO A 620 -10.02 12.41 -15.56
N MET A 621 -10.37 11.71 -16.64
CA MET A 621 -10.44 10.25 -16.67
C MET A 621 -9.04 9.61 -16.73
N TRP A 622 -8.87 8.46 -16.10
CA TRP A 622 -7.63 7.68 -16.18
C TRP A 622 -7.29 7.30 -17.64
N ARG A 623 -6.05 7.59 -18.08
CA ARG A 623 -5.50 7.41 -19.44
C ARG A 623 -6.00 8.34 -20.56
N ALA A 624 -6.80 9.38 -20.28
CA ALA A 624 -7.26 10.29 -21.34
C ALA A 624 -6.11 10.98 -22.08
N ARG A 625 -5.83 10.61 -23.34
CA ARG A 625 -4.75 11.20 -24.18
C ARG A 625 -5.18 11.33 -25.65
N PHE A 626 -4.59 12.29 -26.36
CA PHE A 626 -4.93 12.61 -27.76
C PHE A 626 -4.49 11.56 -28.81
N SER A 627 -3.85 10.46 -28.40
CA SER A 627 -3.36 9.41 -29.31
C SER A 627 -3.49 8.03 -28.69
N GLY A 628 -4.69 7.43 -28.76
CA GLY A 628 -4.94 6.06 -28.28
C GLY A 628 -4.15 4.94 -28.98
N THR A 629 -3.47 5.22 -30.10
CA THR A 629 -2.73 4.23 -30.90
C THR A 629 -1.28 4.02 -30.47
N ASP A 630 -0.73 4.87 -29.61
CA ASP A 630 0.68 4.80 -29.21
C ASP A 630 0.94 3.83 -28.02
N MET A 631 -0.13 3.19 -27.51
CA MET A 631 -0.18 2.29 -26.36
C MET A 631 0.34 2.88 -25.04
N ARG A 632 0.69 4.18 -24.97
CA ARG A 632 1.26 4.77 -23.75
C ARG A 632 0.17 5.26 -22.79
N ASN A 633 0.42 5.17 -21.48
CA ASN A 633 -0.53 5.54 -20.43
C ASN A 633 -0.14 6.88 -19.76
N SER A 634 -1.11 7.60 -19.20
CA SER A 634 -0.88 8.89 -18.55
C SER A 634 -0.11 8.80 -17.22
N ASP A 635 0.09 7.57 -16.69
CA ASP A 635 0.83 7.31 -15.45
C ASP A 635 2.35 7.32 -15.68
N GLN A 636 2.81 6.89 -16.86
CA GLN A 636 4.22 6.73 -17.20
C GLN A 636 4.73 7.82 -18.14
N TYR A 637 3.83 8.52 -18.82
CA TYR A 637 4.18 9.46 -19.87
C TYR A 637 3.65 10.86 -19.54
N PRO A 638 4.53 11.77 -19.07
CA PRO A 638 4.15 13.15 -18.85
C PRO A 638 3.92 13.87 -20.20
N ASN A 639 3.37 15.07 -20.12
CA ASN A 639 3.34 15.98 -21.25
C ASN A 639 4.74 16.56 -21.55
N ASP A 640 4.87 17.42 -22.56
CA ASP A 640 6.17 17.95 -23.02
C ASP A 640 6.88 18.81 -21.95
N LYS A 641 6.19 19.19 -20.88
CA LYS A 641 6.76 19.90 -19.73
C LYS A 641 7.13 18.98 -18.56
N GLY A 642 7.05 17.66 -18.74
CA GLY A 642 7.34 16.69 -17.67
C GLY A 642 6.24 16.60 -16.61
N ILE A 643 5.04 17.13 -16.88
CA ILE A 643 3.91 17.11 -15.95
C ILE A 643 2.99 15.95 -16.28
N TYR A 644 2.60 15.16 -15.28
CA TYR A 644 1.68 14.03 -15.44
C TYR A 644 0.22 14.46 -15.33
N LEU A 645 -0.70 13.74 -15.98
CA LEU A 645 -2.14 13.99 -15.90
C LEU A 645 -2.64 13.91 -14.45
N SER A 646 -2.06 13.00 -13.66
CA SER A 646 -2.31 12.87 -12.22
C SER A 646 -2.07 14.17 -11.45
N ALA A 647 -1.12 15.00 -11.87
CA ALA A 647 -0.82 16.26 -11.20
C ALA A 647 -1.91 17.33 -11.45
N TYR A 648 -2.58 17.31 -12.61
CA TYR A 648 -3.76 18.15 -12.85
C TYR A 648 -4.95 17.67 -12.01
N ASN A 649 -5.15 16.35 -11.91
CA ASN A 649 -6.17 15.79 -11.03
C ASN A 649 -5.92 16.15 -9.55
N GLU A 650 -4.66 16.08 -9.11
CA GLU A 650 -4.26 16.49 -7.76
C GLU A 650 -4.48 17.99 -7.51
N ALA A 651 -4.19 18.84 -8.50
CA ALA A 651 -4.47 20.27 -8.40
C ALA A 651 -5.96 20.57 -8.22
N MET A 652 -6.85 19.88 -8.96
CA MET A 652 -8.30 19.99 -8.74
C MET A 652 -8.70 19.53 -7.33
N ARG A 653 -8.18 18.40 -6.87
CA ARG A 653 -8.46 17.88 -5.51
C ARG A 653 -8.01 18.86 -4.43
N ASP A 654 -6.82 19.43 -4.57
CA ASP A 654 -6.28 20.40 -3.61
C ASP A 654 -7.12 21.67 -3.54
N VAL A 655 -7.48 22.26 -4.69
CA VAL A 655 -8.37 23.43 -4.74
C VAL A 655 -9.74 23.08 -4.16
N ALA A 656 -10.27 21.90 -4.48
CA ALA A 656 -11.56 21.46 -3.98
C ALA A 656 -11.56 21.34 -2.44
N LYS A 657 -10.56 20.67 -1.88
CA LYS A 657 -10.37 20.51 -0.44
C LYS A 657 -10.26 21.86 0.28
N ARG A 658 -9.46 22.79 -0.25
CA ARG A 658 -9.28 24.13 0.34
C ARG A 658 -10.56 24.97 0.33
N ASN A 659 -11.46 24.70 -0.61
CA ASN A 659 -12.69 25.48 -0.79
C ASN A 659 -13.96 24.75 -0.32
N ASN A 660 -13.81 23.56 0.26
CA ASN A 660 -14.92 22.66 0.64
C ASN A 660 -15.87 22.34 -0.53
N ILE A 661 -15.29 22.08 -1.69
CA ILE A 661 -16.00 21.72 -2.93
C ILE A 661 -16.02 20.19 -3.05
N PRO A 662 -17.17 19.55 -3.29
CA PRO A 662 -17.23 18.14 -3.62
C PRO A 662 -16.42 17.82 -4.89
N PHE A 663 -15.62 16.76 -4.84
CA PHE A 663 -14.73 16.35 -5.92
C PHE A 663 -14.93 14.88 -6.28
N LEU A 664 -15.23 14.62 -7.56
CA LEU A 664 -15.25 13.28 -8.14
C LEU A 664 -13.92 13.00 -8.85
N ASP A 665 -13.24 11.97 -8.36
CA ASP A 665 -11.89 11.58 -8.77
C ASP A 665 -11.91 10.49 -9.85
N LEU A 666 -12.26 10.85 -11.08
CA LEU A 666 -12.31 9.90 -12.19
C LEU A 666 -10.93 9.33 -12.58
N TYR A 667 -9.83 9.95 -12.13
CA TYR A 667 -8.48 9.44 -12.36
C TYR A 667 -8.20 8.17 -11.53
N ALA A 668 -8.84 8.02 -10.37
CA ALA A 668 -8.72 6.81 -9.55
C ALA A 668 -9.59 5.65 -10.08
N GLU A 669 -10.61 5.94 -10.89
CA GLU A 669 -11.57 4.97 -11.42
C GLU A 669 -11.06 4.33 -12.73
N LYS A 670 -10.03 3.49 -12.62
CA LYS A 670 -9.32 2.91 -13.79
C LYS A 670 -10.21 2.11 -14.76
N ASP A 671 -11.29 1.52 -14.28
CA ASP A 671 -12.24 0.77 -15.11
C ASP A 671 -12.98 1.65 -16.14
N MET A 672 -13.06 2.97 -15.92
CA MET A 672 -13.70 3.91 -16.84
C MET A 672 -13.09 3.86 -18.26
N TYR A 673 -11.82 3.47 -18.40
CA TYR A 673 -11.17 3.33 -19.71
C TYR A 673 -11.89 2.34 -20.64
N LYS A 674 -12.56 1.31 -20.09
CA LYS A 674 -13.36 0.35 -20.87
C LYS A 674 -14.55 1.00 -21.60
N GLY A 675 -14.99 2.18 -21.14
CA GLY A 675 -16.04 2.98 -21.75
C GLY A 675 -15.54 4.05 -22.73
N THR A 676 -14.27 4.02 -23.16
CA THR A 676 -13.70 5.00 -24.10
C THR A 676 -13.67 4.49 -25.54
N LEU A 677 -13.63 5.42 -26.50
CA LEU A 677 -13.38 5.13 -27.92
C LEU A 677 -11.90 4.79 -28.14
N GLU A 678 -11.57 4.24 -29.30
CA GLU A 678 -10.19 3.90 -29.70
C GLU A 678 -9.24 5.11 -29.69
N ASP A 679 -9.78 6.34 -29.75
CA ASP A 679 -8.97 7.54 -29.61
C ASP A 679 -8.36 7.71 -28.20
N GLY A 680 -8.80 6.92 -27.22
CA GLY A 680 -8.30 6.92 -25.85
C GLY A 680 -8.66 8.17 -25.06
N LEU A 681 -9.59 8.99 -25.57
CA LEU A 681 -9.96 10.29 -25.02
C LEU A 681 -11.46 10.41 -24.81
N HIS A 682 -12.26 10.12 -25.84
CA HIS A 682 -13.70 10.36 -25.81
C HIS A 682 -14.44 9.14 -25.28
N PRO A 683 -15.33 9.28 -24.29
CA PRO A 683 -16.23 8.21 -23.89
C PRO A 683 -17.14 7.81 -25.05
N ASN A 684 -17.30 6.49 -25.25
CA ASN A 684 -18.40 5.97 -26.04
C ASN A 684 -19.73 6.16 -25.27
N ASN A 685 -20.85 5.68 -25.83
CA ASN A 685 -22.14 5.83 -25.16
C ASN A 685 -22.14 5.24 -23.73
N THR A 686 -21.57 4.04 -23.54
CA THR A 686 -21.46 3.39 -22.23
C THR A 686 -20.66 4.24 -21.25
N GLY A 687 -19.54 4.83 -21.70
CA GLY A 687 -18.77 5.75 -20.88
C GLY A 687 -19.55 7.03 -20.50
N GLN A 688 -20.39 7.57 -21.39
CA GLN A 688 -21.24 8.72 -21.05
C GLN A 688 -22.30 8.38 -19.98
N TYR A 689 -22.86 7.17 -19.99
CA TYR A 689 -23.74 6.69 -18.92
C TYR A 689 -23.00 6.51 -17.60
N TYR A 690 -21.79 5.92 -17.64
CA TYR A 690 -20.95 5.81 -16.46
C TYR A 690 -20.69 7.19 -15.83
N LEU A 691 -20.25 8.17 -16.64
CA LEU A 691 -20.05 9.54 -16.18
C LEU A 691 -21.32 10.13 -15.57
N ALA A 692 -22.47 9.90 -16.19
CA ALA A 692 -23.74 10.41 -15.70
C ALA A 692 -24.10 9.85 -14.32
N ASP A 693 -23.88 8.55 -14.09
CA ASP A 693 -24.17 7.91 -12.81
C ASP A 693 -23.24 8.44 -11.71
N ARG A 694 -21.93 8.50 -11.97
CA ARG A 694 -20.95 9.01 -11.00
C ARG A 694 -21.20 10.49 -10.65
N VAL A 695 -21.52 11.32 -11.64
CA VAL A 695 -21.84 12.74 -11.42
C VAL A 695 -23.20 12.90 -10.73
N SER A 696 -24.17 12.04 -11.01
CA SER A 696 -25.45 12.03 -10.30
C SER A 696 -25.27 11.69 -8.83
N GLU A 697 -24.40 10.73 -8.49
CA GLU A 697 -24.04 10.44 -7.11
C GLU A 697 -23.35 11.62 -6.42
N LEU A 698 -22.43 12.30 -7.12
CA LEU A 698 -21.73 13.48 -6.59
C LEU A 698 -22.71 14.60 -6.21
N LEU A 699 -23.68 14.89 -7.08
CA LEU A 699 -24.70 15.91 -6.88
C LEU A 699 -25.81 15.46 -5.92
N GLY A 700 -26.07 14.16 -5.84
CA GLY A 700 -27.11 13.56 -4.99
C GLY A 700 -26.74 13.52 -3.51
N ARG A 701 -25.44 13.41 -3.20
CA ARG A 701 -24.89 13.63 -1.85
C ARG A 701 -25.09 15.09 -1.39
#